data_AF-A0A7V3AES2-F1
#
_entry.id   AF-A0A7V3AES2-F1
#
_cell.length_a   1.000
_cell.length_b   1.000
_cell.length_c   1.000
_cell.angle_alpha   90.00
_cell.angle_beta   90.00
_cell.angle_gamma   90.00
#
_symmetry.space_group_name_H-M   'P 1'
#
loop_
_entity.id
_entity.type
_entity.pdbx_description
1 polymer ?
#
loop_
_entity_poly.entity_id
_entity_poly.type
_entity_poly.pdbx_seq_one_letter_code
_entity_poly.pdbx_strand_id
1 'polypeptide(L)'
;MLPAKAARFPIAFAVAAWSAAVAPCTEPEWQPATVQGRDGSEIKALVRTASALALQKADGTVVALRWADIEAIRFGPRWPAEQYRQAEESVAELKSDDFATRQKALQQLRALGAAAGAALRKAASSDDPEVATRSRELLAELGFDDRTIEAEQDRLSLKDGSALAGQVSPEALDLHTRWGLFTFPLAALTSLRTEADAAFPPPAAEVRTLPIHPFAPAPKGTGKAFVLADLLEDPAQGASIEVLTSAGFDDLLVGQRKLAAGDLAEDAYANRGLLLRAADPRQRVIVDDREPLAGRSGGLAACVNAPRGLGDLDLFFVLPGSYDAQRREGRPAGVHTIGLIAGDAPAGYLGIEAYDRHGRLLVRCDSSASPRAAGGVSFLGVRATAPIVRVRVFRKAPAEHPLRIDDVLFDACVPVSREPQQALLELKTGDRLVGYPEGRSPAGLFGFRPAFLPAIAPALSVGLSDIVRYEPPLQPDDQAIFPRLPGAMHAVRLQNGEAFHARFVKLDAQQLFLELPGGVHLALPRTLVRKIDLCPQLADGGQEPAALGADEKPGVEFRPKHASTGAPAQAKHDSDLPRMDDAEVLSADIATGELTVDPKDGAGEWRIDLFSTRFLVFPPAAATNMAREREWVLRLRQGGCFSVTLTAIAADQLSAEMAGAQVTFPARIVAAVERTK
;
A
#
# COMPACT_ATOMS: atom_id res chain seq x y z
N MET A 1 -12.40 47.06 71.50
CA MET A 1 -10.96 47.29 71.20
C MET A 1 -10.28 45.94 71.05
N LEU A 2 -9.79 45.63 69.85
CA LEU A 2 -8.85 44.53 69.53
C LEU A 2 -7.50 44.74 70.28
N PRO A 3 -6.69 43.70 70.57
CA PRO A 3 -5.95 42.86 69.58
C PRO A 3 -5.96 41.34 69.90
N ALA A 4 -6.07 40.41 68.95
CA ALA A 4 -5.12 39.97 67.91
C ALA A 4 -3.84 39.28 68.42
N LYS A 5 -3.84 37.94 68.46
CA LYS A 5 -2.66 37.06 68.29
C LYS A 5 -3.13 35.64 67.88
N ALA A 6 -3.08 35.36 66.57
CA ALA A 6 -3.23 34.02 66.03
C ALA A 6 -1.83 33.41 65.84
N ALA A 7 -1.53 32.36 66.59
CA ALA A 7 -0.34 31.53 66.39
C ALA A 7 -0.62 30.55 65.24
N ARG A 8 0.16 30.61 64.17
CA ARG A 8 0.17 29.62 63.09
C ARG A 8 1.12 28.48 63.50
N PHE A 9 0.57 27.29 63.75
CA PHE A 9 1.33 26.04 63.78
C PHE A 9 1.48 25.52 62.35
N PRO A 10 2.69 25.20 61.87
CA PRO A 10 2.85 24.46 60.62
C PRO A 10 2.54 22.98 60.88
N ILE A 11 1.43 22.49 60.33
CA ILE A 11 1.18 21.06 60.18
C ILE A 11 2.04 20.60 59.00
N ALA A 12 3.17 19.98 59.29
CA ALA A 12 3.98 19.30 58.29
C ALA A 12 3.29 17.97 57.91
N PHE A 13 2.70 17.91 56.72
CA PHE A 13 2.33 16.65 56.10
C PHE A 13 3.61 15.93 55.66
N ALA A 14 4.03 14.92 56.42
CA ALA A 14 5.06 13.98 56.00
C ALA A 14 4.45 13.03 54.96
N VAL A 15 4.66 13.34 53.67
CA VAL A 15 4.44 12.38 52.59
C VAL A 15 5.60 11.39 52.63
N ALA A 16 5.40 10.27 53.32
CA ALA A 16 6.29 9.14 53.24
C ALA A 16 6.17 8.52 51.85
N ALA A 17 7.03 8.95 50.92
CA ALA A 17 7.20 8.31 49.63
C ALA A 17 7.81 6.91 49.86
N TRP A 18 6.95 5.89 49.85
CA TRP A 18 7.36 4.49 49.81
C TRP A 18 7.94 4.21 48.41
N SER A 19 9.24 4.45 48.23
CA SER A 19 9.99 3.90 47.10
C SER A 19 10.25 2.42 47.36
N ALA A 20 9.32 1.56 46.96
CA ALA A 20 9.64 0.16 46.75
C ALA A 20 10.62 0.09 45.56
N ALA A 21 11.84 -0.40 45.81
CA ALA A 21 12.81 -0.64 44.77
C ALA A 21 12.25 -1.68 43.78
N VAL A 22 11.77 -1.22 42.62
CA VAL A 22 11.39 -2.09 41.51
C VAL A 22 12.69 -2.69 40.99
N ALA A 23 12.86 -4.01 41.15
CA ALA A 23 13.99 -4.73 40.59
C ALA A 23 14.07 -4.46 39.07
N PRO A 24 15.28 -4.34 38.49
CA PRO A 24 15.43 -4.07 37.05
C PRO A 24 14.68 -5.12 36.24
N CYS A 25 13.82 -4.66 35.30
CA CYS A 25 13.13 -5.51 34.35
C CYS A 25 14.18 -6.28 33.52
N THR A 26 14.36 -7.56 33.81
CA THR A 26 14.97 -8.51 32.88
C THR A 26 14.14 -8.56 31.61
N GLU A 27 14.80 -8.68 30.45
CA GLU A 27 14.11 -8.82 29.16
C GLU A 27 13.02 -9.91 29.23
N PRO A 28 11.84 -9.68 28.62
CA PRO A 28 10.74 -10.62 28.71
C PRO A 28 11.09 -11.94 28.01
N GLU A 29 11.13 -13.02 28.79
CA GLU A 29 11.44 -14.37 28.33
C GLU A 29 10.31 -14.94 27.45
N TRP A 30 10.68 -15.61 26.37
CA TRP A 30 9.76 -16.35 25.49
C TRP A 30 9.23 -17.61 26.18
N GLN A 31 7.92 -17.83 26.13
CA GLN A 31 7.28 -18.93 26.86
C GLN A 31 6.44 -19.80 25.91
N PRO A 32 6.65 -21.12 25.87
CA PRO A 32 5.85 -21.99 25.01
C PRO A 32 4.40 -22.01 25.46
N ALA A 33 3.49 -21.76 24.52
CA ALA A 33 2.05 -21.80 24.78
C ALA A 33 1.27 -22.26 23.56
N THR A 34 0.09 -22.82 23.83
CA THR A 34 -0.97 -23.01 22.86
C THR A 34 -1.95 -21.85 22.97
N VAL A 35 -2.17 -21.13 21.88
CA VAL A 35 -3.05 -19.97 21.77
C VAL A 35 -4.26 -20.33 20.90
N GLN A 36 -5.46 -20.01 21.38
CA GLN A 36 -6.69 -20.24 20.63
C GLN A 36 -7.31 -18.90 20.21
N GLY A 37 -7.62 -18.78 18.91
CA GLY A 37 -8.31 -17.63 18.34
C GLY A 37 -9.82 -17.66 18.60
N ARG A 38 -10.50 -16.52 18.40
CA ARG A 38 -11.99 -16.46 18.40
C ARG A 38 -12.62 -17.15 17.20
N ASP A 39 -11.87 -17.32 16.12
CA ASP A 39 -12.26 -18.12 14.96
C ASP A 39 -12.16 -19.63 15.19
N GLY A 40 -11.71 -20.06 16.38
CA GLY A 40 -11.49 -21.46 16.73
C GLY A 40 -10.14 -22.01 16.28
N SER A 41 -9.29 -21.19 15.65
CA SER A 41 -7.93 -21.60 15.31
C SER A 41 -7.10 -21.89 16.55
N GLU A 42 -6.16 -22.84 16.44
CA GLU A 42 -5.23 -23.21 17.51
C GLU A 42 -3.80 -23.09 16.99
N ILE A 43 -2.96 -22.34 17.71
CA ILE A 43 -1.59 -22.01 17.31
C ILE A 43 -0.66 -22.38 18.47
N LYS A 44 0.31 -23.25 18.19
CA LYS A 44 1.44 -23.50 19.10
C LYS A 44 2.56 -22.50 18.80
N ALA A 45 2.95 -21.71 19.79
CA ALA A 45 3.90 -20.62 19.63
C ALA A 45 4.75 -20.43 20.89
N LEU A 46 5.90 -19.79 20.73
CA LEU A 46 6.52 -19.08 21.84
C LEU A 46 5.81 -17.73 21.97
N VAL A 47 5.46 -17.33 23.19
CA VAL A 47 4.72 -16.10 23.47
C VAL A 47 5.57 -15.17 24.30
N ARG A 48 5.51 -13.88 23.99
CA ARG A 48 6.03 -12.81 24.85
C ARG A 48 5.08 -11.62 24.85
N THR A 49 5.31 -10.70 25.77
CA THR A 49 4.67 -9.40 25.80
C THR A 49 5.70 -8.30 25.62
N ALA A 50 5.36 -7.25 24.86
CA ALA A 50 6.22 -6.08 24.70
C ALA A 50 6.41 -5.31 26.03
N SER A 51 5.42 -5.42 26.93
CA SER A 51 5.41 -4.83 28.27
C SER A 51 5.25 -5.90 29.34
N ALA A 52 5.50 -5.55 30.61
CA ALA A 52 5.20 -6.44 31.73
C ALA A 52 3.72 -6.84 31.73
N LEU A 53 3.46 -8.14 31.86
CA LEU A 53 2.10 -8.67 31.93
C LEU A 53 1.48 -8.29 33.28
N ALA A 54 0.29 -7.69 33.24
CA ALA A 54 -0.42 -7.26 34.43
C ALA A 54 -1.92 -7.54 34.32
N LEU A 55 -2.57 -7.78 35.45
CA LEU A 55 -4.02 -7.94 35.56
C LEU A 55 -4.61 -6.79 36.35
N GLN A 56 -5.50 -6.02 35.73
CA GLN A 56 -6.30 -5.01 36.41
C GLN A 56 -7.60 -5.63 36.94
N LYS A 57 -7.74 -5.74 38.25
CA LYS A 57 -8.96 -6.24 38.90
C LYS A 57 -10.10 -5.22 38.80
N ALA A 58 -11.34 -5.67 39.04
CA ALA A 58 -12.52 -4.82 39.04
C ALA A 58 -12.49 -3.67 40.07
N ASP A 59 -11.73 -3.83 41.15
CA ASP A 59 -11.50 -2.80 42.18
C ASP A 59 -10.43 -1.77 41.78
N GLY A 60 -9.85 -1.91 40.58
CA GLY A 60 -8.76 -1.07 40.08
C GLY A 60 -7.36 -1.51 40.49
N THR A 61 -7.22 -2.53 41.33
CA THR A 61 -5.92 -3.06 41.76
C THR A 61 -5.21 -3.72 40.58
N VAL A 62 -3.96 -3.31 40.32
CA VAL A 62 -3.11 -3.90 39.29
C VAL A 62 -2.19 -4.94 39.93
N VAL A 63 -2.30 -6.18 39.47
CA VAL A 63 -1.44 -7.30 39.89
C VAL A 63 -0.43 -7.57 38.78
N ALA A 64 0.86 -7.37 39.06
CA ALA A 64 1.92 -7.77 38.15
C ALA A 64 2.00 -9.29 38.07
N LEU A 65 2.11 -9.84 36.86
CA LEU A 65 2.12 -11.27 36.60
C LEU A 65 3.47 -11.69 36.00
N ARG A 66 3.93 -12.87 36.38
CA ARG A 66 5.08 -13.52 35.73
C ARG A 66 4.57 -14.67 34.88
N TRP A 67 5.05 -14.77 33.65
CA TRP A 67 4.68 -15.89 32.77
C TRP A 67 4.95 -17.26 33.38
N ALA A 68 6.02 -17.40 34.16
CA ALA A 68 6.36 -18.63 34.85
C ALA A 68 5.26 -19.14 35.80
N ASP A 69 4.44 -18.23 36.36
CA ASP A 69 3.39 -18.54 37.32
C ASP A 69 2.04 -18.84 36.64
N ILE A 70 1.88 -18.50 35.36
CA ILE A 70 0.63 -18.65 34.61
C ILE A 70 0.54 -20.04 34.02
N GLU A 71 -0.57 -20.72 34.26
CA GLU A 71 -0.93 -21.99 33.61
C GLU A 71 -1.81 -21.74 32.38
N ALA A 72 -2.85 -20.91 32.53
CA ALA A 72 -3.75 -20.57 31.44
C ALA A 72 -4.37 -19.18 31.62
N ILE A 73 -4.70 -18.54 30.51
CA ILE A 73 -5.48 -17.32 30.42
C ILE A 73 -6.67 -17.61 29.52
N ARG A 74 -7.88 -17.37 29.99
CA ARG A 74 -9.09 -17.31 29.17
C ARG A 74 -9.46 -15.85 28.99
N PHE A 75 -9.42 -15.36 27.76
CA PHE A 75 -9.69 -13.96 27.46
C PHE A 75 -11.19 -13.72 27.38
N GLY A 76 -11.65 -12.64 28.03
CA GLY A 76 -12.99 -12.13 27.89
C GLY A 76 -13.23 -11.48 26.51
N PRO A 77 -14.50 -11.32 26.10
CA PRO A 77 -14.86 -10.57 24.91
C PRO A 77 -14.49 -9.08 25.10
N ARG A 78 -13.45 -8.66 24.38
CA ARG A 78 -13.04 -7.28 24.16
C ARG A 78 -13.74 -6.75 22.92
N TRP A 79 -14.66 -5.80 23.11
CA TRP A 79 -15.30 -5.06 22.02
C TRP A 79 -14.62 -3.70 21.82
N PRO A 80 -14.71 -3.09 20.63
CA PRO A 80 -14.28 -1.71 20.43
C PRO A 80 -14.97 -0.76 21.42
N ALA A 81 -14.23 0.23 21.93
CA ALA A 81 -14.75 1.20 22.90
C ALA A 81 -16.03 1.92 22.42
N GLU A 82 -16.14 2.14 21.11
CA GLU A 82 -17.35 2.74 20.50
C GLU A 82 -18.59 1.88 20.70
N GLN A 83 -18.48 0.55 20.62
CA GLN A 83 -19.63 -0.35 20.82
C GLN A 83 -20.09 -0.37 22.26
N TYR A 84 -19.16 -0.33 23.23
CA TYR A 84 -19.52 -0.16 24.65
C TYR A 84 -20.22 1.16 24.89
N ARG A 85 -19.70 2.27 24.33
CA ARG A 85 -20.32 3.59 24.45
C ARG A 85 -21.73 3.59 23.84
N GLN A 86 -21.90 3.03 22.64
CA GLN A 86 -23.20 2.90 22.00
C GLN A 86 -24.17 2.05 22.84
N ALA A 87 -23.70 0.96 23.45
CA ALA A 87 -24.53 0.15 24.35
C ALA A 87 -24.99 0.94 25.58
N GLU A 88 -24.09 1.72 26.21
CA GLU A 88 -24.44 2.57 27.36
C GLU A 88 -25.41 3.69 26.99
N GLU A 89 -25.19 4.35 25.84
CA GLU A 89 -26.09 5.38 25.30
C GLU A 89 -27.49 4.81 25.02
N SER A 90 -27.57 3.67 24.32
CA SER A 90 -28.86 3.02 24.06
C SER A 90 -29.55 2.56 25.36
N VAL A 91 -28.80 2.08 26.36
CA VAL A 91 -29.37 1.76 27.69
C VAL A 91 -29.94 3.01 28.37
N ALA A 92 -29.26 4.16 28.29
CA ALA A 92 -29.77 5.41 28.84
C ALA A 92 -31.06 5.86 28.13
N GLU A 93 -31.14 5.67 26.81
CA GLU A 93 -32.33 5.97 25.99
C GLU A 93 -33.54 5.05 26.31
N LEU A 94 -33.33 3.89 26.95
CA LEU A 94 -34.44 3.05 27.43
C LEU A 94 -35.31 3.74 28.49
N LYS A 95 -34.80 4.79 29.15
CA LYS A 95 -35.54 5.60 30.11
C LYS A 95 -36.34 6.75 29.47
N SER A 96 -36.21 6.98 28.16
CA SER A 96 -36.91 8.09 27.49
C SER A 96 -38.43 7.96 27.61
N ASP A 97 -39.17 9.04 27.86
CA ASP A 97 -40.63 9.04 27.87
C ASP A 97 -41.23 8.82 26.45
N ASP A 98 -40.47 9.15 25.41
CA ASP A 98 -40.86 8.93 24.02
C ASP A 98 -40.73 7.45 23.61
N PHE A 99 -41.84 6.86 23.16
CA PHE A 99 -41.90 5.46 22.77
C PHE A 99 -40.98 5.16 21.57
N ALA A 100 -40.88 6.06 20.60
CA ALA A 100 -40.07 5.84 19.40
C ALA A 100 -38.57 5.75 19.75
N THR A 101 -38.10 6.63 20.63
CA THR A 101 -36.74 6.60 21.16
C THR A 101 -36.46 5.28 21.90
N ARG A 102 -37.36 4.84 22.79
CA ARG A 102 -37.18 3.55 23.49
C ARG A 102 -37.12 2.36 22.55
N GLN A 103 -37.94 2.35 21.49
CA GLN A 103 -37.94 1.26 20.50
C GLN A 103 -36.64 1.23 19.67
N LYS A 104 -36.14 2.42 19.27
CA LYS A 104 -34.87 2.54 18.57
C LYS A 104 -33.71 2.04 19.42
N ALA A 105 -33.67 2.43 20.69
CA ALA A 105 -32.68 1.95 21.65
C ALA A 105 -32.69 0.43 21.81
N LEU A 106 -33.87 -0.19 21.94
CA LEU A 106 -33.99 -1.66 21.98
C LEU A 106 -33.48 -2.33 20.70
N GLN A 107 -33.78 -1.77 19.52
CA GLN A 107 -33.27 -2.30 18.25
C GLN A 107 -31.74 -2.18 18.15
N GLN A 108 -31.16 -1.08 18.62
CA GLN A 108 -29.72 -0.89 18.67
C GLN A 108 -29.05 -1.88 19.61
N LEU A 109 -29.60 -2.09 20.81
CA LEU A 109 -29.08 -3.07 21.76
C LEU A 109 -29.15 -4.51 21.22
N ARG A 110 -30.21 -4.86 20.50
CA ARG A 110 -30.30 -6.14 19.76
C ARG A 110 -29.22 -6.26 18.69
N ALA A 111 -29.00 -5.20 17.91
CA ALA A 111 -27.99 -5.19 16.85
C ALA A 111 -26.56 -5.32 17.39
N LEU A 112 -26.28 -4.76 18.58
CA LEU A 112 -25.00 -4.90 19.27
C LEU A 112 -24.79 -6.30 19.86
N GLY A 113 -25.86 -7.03 20.19
CA GLY A 113 -25.82 -8.41 20.66
C GLY A 113 -24.94 -8.56 21.91
N ALA A 114 -23.85 -9.34 21.80
CA ALA A 114 -22.95 -9.60 22.92
C ALA A 114 -22.14 -8.40 23.42
N ALA A 115 -21.98 -7.36 22.61
CA ALA A 115 -21.37 -6.11 23.08
C ALA A 115 -22.26 -5.37 24.10
N ALA A 116 -23.58 -5.59 24.06
CA ALA A 116 -24.53 -4.93 24.96
C ALA A 116 -24.65 -5.62 26.34
N GLY A 117 -24.09 -6.82 26.51
CA GLY A 117 -24.31 -7.66 27.69
C GLY A 117 -23.99 -6.97 29.03
N ALA A 118 -22.81 -6.35 29.14
CA ALA A 118 -22.38 -5.63 30.34
C ALA A 118 -23.35 -4.49 30.72
N ALA A 119 -23.68 -3.65 29.74
CA ALA A 119 -24.56 -2.50 29.94
C ALA A 119 -25.98 -2.94 30.33
N LEU A 120 -26.51 -3.97 29.66
CA LEU A 120 -27.82 -4.53 29.96
C LEU A 120 -27.89 -5.16 31.36
N ARG A 121 -26.83 -5.84 31.82
CA ARG A 121 -26.79 -6.40 33.17
C ARG A 121 -26.78 -5.31 34.24
N LYS A 122 -25.99 -4.26 34.03
CA LYS A 122 -26.02 -3.08 34.92
C LYS A 122 -27.41 -2.44 34.94
N ALA A 123 -28.06 -2.33 33.79
CA ALA A 123 -29.41 -1.79 33.66
C ALA A 123 -30.50 -2.69 34.26
N ALA A 124 -30.32 -4.01 34.24
CA ALA A 124 -31.22 -4.97 34.86
C ALA A 124 -31.31 -4.84 36.40
N SER A 125 -30.33 -4.18 37.02
CA SER A 125 -30.32 -3.82 38.44
C SER A 125 -30.70 -2.35 38.71
N SER A 126 -31.26 -1.64 37.71
CA SER A 126 -31.72 -0.26 37.87
C SER A 126 -32.90 -0.13 38.83
N ASP A 127 -33.00 0.99 39.55
CA ASP A 127 -34.16 1.35 40.37
C ASP A 127 -35.41 1.68 39.53
N ASP A 128 -35.24 1.94 38.24
CA ASP A 128 -36.34 2.16 37.30
C ASP A 128 -36.93 0.81 36.87
N PRO A 129 -38.19 0.50 37.24
CA PRO A 129 -38.77 -0.81 36.98
C PRO A 129 -38.97 -1.09 35.48
N GLU A 130 -39.16 -0.07 34.64
CA GLU A 130 -39.32 -0.27 33.18
C GLU A 130 -37.97 -0.63 32.55
N VAL A 131 -36.91 0.11 32.87
CA VAL A 131 -35.55 -0.17 32.37
C VAL A 131 -35.07 -1.54 32.84
N ALA A 132 -35.28 -1.87 34.11
CA ALA A 132 -34.89 -3.15 34.68
C ALA A 132 -35.63 -4.32 34.03
N THR A 133 -36.94 -4.19 33.81
CA THR A 133 -37.75 -5.24 33.16
C THR A 133 -37.31 -5.47 31.72
N ARG A 134 -37.21 -4.41 30.91
CA ARG A 134 -36.80 -4.50 29.50
C ARG A 134 -35.38 -5.04 29.35
N SER A 135 -34.46 -4.65 30.23
CA SER A 135 -33.08 -5.14 30.18
C SER A 135 -33.00 -6.63 30.49
N ARG A 136 -33.78 -7.13 31.47
CA ARG A 136 -33.87 -8.58 31.76
C ARG A 136 -34.50 -9.36 30.62
N GLU A 137 -35.57 -8.84 30.01
CA GLU A 137 -36.19 -9.44 28.83
C GLU A 137 -35.19 -9.54 27.67
N LEU A 138 -34.44 -8.48 27.40
CA LEU A 138 -33.47 -8.46 26.32
C LEU A 138 -32.25 -9.35 26.62
N LEU A 139 -31.80 -9.44 27.88
CA LEU A 139 -30.77 -10.40 28.28
C LEU A 139 -31.22 -11.85 28.02
N ALA A 140 -32.46 -12.19 28.38
CA ALA A 140 -33.03 -13.50 28.10
C ALA A 140 -33.18 -13.75 26.60
N GLU A 141 -33.63 -12.75 25.82
CA GLU A 141 -33.75 -12.81 24.36
C GLU A 141 -32.41 -13.10 23.68
N LEU A 142 -31.34 -12.46 24.13
CA LEU A 142 -29.98 -12.62 23.60
C LEU A 142 -29.25 -13.87 24.15
N GLY A 143 -29.89 -14.64 25.03
CA GLY A 143 -29.32 -15.86 25.60
C GLY A 143 -28.25 -15.62 26.68
N PHE A 144 -28.24 -14.46 27.33
CA PHE A 144 -27.40 -14.21 28.51
C PHE A 144 -28.05 -14.83 29.73
N ASP A 145 -27.50 -15.96 30.19
CA ASP A 145 -27.81 -16.49 31.51
C ASP A 145 -26.93 -15.83 32.60
N ASP A 146 -27.33 -15.95 33.88
CA ASP A 146 -26.55 -15.45 35.02
C ASP A 146 -25.14 -16.10 35.11
N ARG A 147 -24.91 -17.21 34.40
CA ARG A 147 -23.59 -17.86 34.34
C ARG A 147 -22.66 -17.20 33.33
N THR A 148 -23.18 -16.45 32.36
CA THR A 148 -22.41 -15.73 31.34
C THR A 148 -21.74 -14.46 31.89
N ILE A 149 -22.12 -14.00 33.09
CA ILE A 149 -21.52 -12.83 33.78
C ILE A 149 -20.02 -13.02 34.02
N GLU A 150 -19.61 -14.28 34.21
CA GLU A 150 -18.23 -14.67 34.42
C GLU A 150 -17.34 -14.57 33.17
N ALA A 151 -17.93 -14.37 31.99
CA ALA A 151 -17.24 -14.41 30.71
C ALA A 151 -16.63 -13.06 30.29
N GLU A 152 -16.95 -11.94 30.94
CA GLU A 152 -16.49 -10.61 30.51
C GLU A 152 -15.08 -10.22 30.97
N GLN A 153 -14.60 -10.85 32.04
CA GLN A 153 -13.25 -10.65 32.53
C GLN A 153 -12.34 -11.74 32.02
N ASP A 154 -11.07 -11.40 31.81
CA ASP A 154 -10.04 -12.40 31.60
C ASP A 154 -9.88 -13.20 32.89
N ARG A 155 -9.82 -14.52 32.75
CA ARG A 155 -9.60 -15.46 33.85
C ARG A 155 -8.23 -16.09 33.71
N LEU A 156 -7.43 -15.96 34.75
CA LEU A 156 -6.10 -16.55 34.82
C LEU A 156 -6.10 -17.69 35.81
N SER A 157 -5.65 -18.85 35.35
CA SER A 157 -5.29 -19.98 36.19
C SER A 157 -3.79 -19.93 36.41
N LEU A 158 -3.37 -19.89 37.67
CA LEU A 158 -1.96 -19.92 38.06
C LEU A 158 -1.55 -21.37 38.38
N LYS A 159 -0.27 -21.67 38.22
CA LYS A 159 0.28 -23.02 38.46
C LYS A 159 0.19 -23.48 39.92
N ASP A 160 -0.02 -22.56 40.86
CA ASP A 160 -0.29 -22.87 42.27
C ASP A 160 -1.75 -23.29 42.53
N GLY A 161 -2.59 -23.34 41.49
CA GLY A 161 -4.01 -23.70 41.55
C GLY A 161 -4.93 -22.53 41.87
N SER A 162 -4.40 -21.33 42.13
CA SER A 162 -5.22 -20.15 42.34
C SER A 162 -5.75 -19.58 41.02
N ALA A 163 -6.88 -18.87 41.10
CA ALA A 163 -7.51 -18.23 39.96
C ALA A 163 -7.69 -16.73 40.20
N LEU A 164 -7.36 -15.92 39.20
CA LEU A 164 -7.55 -14.48 39.21
C LEU A 164 -8.52 -14.07 38.10
N ALA A 165 -9.31 -13.03 38.35
CA ALA A 165 -10.21 -12.43 37.36
C ALA A 165 -9.95 -10.92 37.24
N GLY A 166 -9.89 -10.42 36.01
CA GLY A 166 -9.64 -9.01 35.73
C GLY A 166 -9.40 -8.77 34.24
N GLN A 167 -8.80 -7.63 33.89
CA GLN A 167 -8.41 -7.31 32.51
C GLN A 167 -6.89 -7.38 32.36
N VAL A 168 -6.41 -8.24 31.45
CA VAL A 168 -5.00 -8.39 31.14
C VAL A 168 -4.50 -7.19 30.32
N SER A 169 -3.33 -6.68 30.68
CA SER A 169 -2.52 -5.72 29.93
C SER A 169 -1.14 -6.35 29.70
N PRO A 170 -0.55 -6.31 28.49
CA PRO A 170 -0.81 -5.39 27.36
C PRO A 170 -1.97 -5.77 26.43
N GLU A 171 -2.27 -4.92 25.44
CA GLU A 171 -3.36 -5.13 24.44
C GLU A 171 -3.05 -6.19 23.38
N ALA A 172 -1.78 -6.57 23.21
CA ALA A 172 -1.33 -7.54 22.22
C ALA A 172 -0.21 -8.44 22.75
N LEU A 173 -0.11 -9.64 22.17
CA LEU A 173 0.94 -10.62 22.42
C LEU A 173 1.78 -10.80 21.18
N ASP A 174 3.10 -10.90 21.35
CA ASP A 174 3.98 -11.35 20.29
C ASP A 174 4.02 -12.88 20.32
N LEU A 175 3.72 -13.50 19.19
CA LEU A 175 3.76 -14.94 18.95
C LEU A 175 4.89 -15.24 17.98
N HIS A 176 5.87 -16.02 18.40
CA HIS A 176 6.88 -16.60 17.53
C HIS A 176 6.47 -18.03 17.20
N THR A 177 6.08 -18.24 15.94
CA THR A 177 5.64 -19.53 15.41
C THR A 177 6.65 -20.05 14.40
N ARG A 178 6.47 -21.28 13.89
CA ARG A 178 7.24 -21.80 12.74
C ARG A 178 7.13 -20.97 11.45
N TRP A 179 6.20 -20.03 11.39
CA TRP A 179 5.97 -19.15 10.24
C TRP A 179 6.54 -17.74 10.44
N GLY A 180 7.22 -17.48 11.56
CA GLY A 180 7.80 -16.18 11.92
C GLY A 180 7.15 -15.54 13.14
N LEU A 181 7.48 -14.26 13.34
CA LEU A 181 7.01 -13.42 14.42
C LEU A 181 5.72 -12.67 14.03
N PHE A 182 4.71 -12.74 14.88
CA PHE A 182 3.41 -12.09 14.68
C PHE A 182 2.99 -11.36 15.95
N THR A 183 2.38 -10.19 15.83
CA THR A 183 1.74 -9.51 16.96
C THR A 183 0.22 -9.71 16.87
N PHE A 184 -0.35 -10.39 17.86
CA PHE A 184 -1.77 -10.72 17.94
C PHE A 184 -2.48 -9.84 18.96
N PRO A 185 -3.55 -9.13 18.57
CA PRO A 185 -4.37 -8.39 19.53
C PRO A 185 -5.10 -9.36 20.45
N LEU A 186 -5.12 -9.08 21.76
CA LEU A 186 -5.84 -9.91 22.74
C LEU A 186 -7.33 -10.04 22.42
N ALA A 187 -7.91 -9.05 21.73
CA ALA A 187 -9.30 -9.09 21.27
C ALA A 187 -9.56 -10.21 20.23
N ALA A 188 -8.53 -10.75 19.57
CA ALA A 188 -8.67 -11.87 18.64
C ALA A 188 -8.53 -13.24 19.34
N LEU A 189 -8.14 -13.28 20.62
CA LEU A 189 -7.85 -14.51 21.35
C LEU A 189 -9.03 -14.92 22.24
N THR A 190 -9.19 -16.23 22.44
CA THR A 190 -10.13 -16.83 23.40
C THR A 190 -9.42 -17.47 24.57
N SER A 191 -8.30 -18.13 24.32
CA SER A 191 -7.48 -18.71 25.39
C SER A 191 -6.00 -18.77 25.03
N LEU A 192 -5.18 -18.87 26.07
CA LEU A 192 -3.76 -19.15 26.03
C LEU A 192 -3.46 -20.15 27.14
N ARG A 193 -2.74 -21.23 26.86
CA ARG A 193 -2.29 -22.20 27.85
C ARG A 193 -0.78 -22.37 27.74
N THR A 194 -0.07 -22.14 28.83
CA THR A 194 1.38 -22.36 28.88
C THR A 194 1.68 -23.86 28.91
N GLU A 195 2.73 -24.30 28.23
CA GLU A 195 3.12 -25.70 28.19
C GLU A 195 4.32 -25.90 29.13
N ALA A 196 4.15 -26.76 30.14
CA ALA A 196 5.18 -26.95 31.18
C ALA A 196 6.44 -27.69 30.69
N ASP A 197 6.33 -28.43 29.58
CA ASP A 197 7.35 -29.41 29.18
C ASP A 197 7.38 -29.68 27.67
N ALA A 198 6.82 -28.76 26.87
CA ALA A 198 6.95 -28.88 25.44
C ALA A 198 8.39 -28.55 25.06
N ALA A 199 9.17 -29.60 24.84
CA ALA A 199 10.34 -29.54 23.97
C ALA A 199 9.83 -29.09 22.59
N PHE A 200 9.60 -27.79 22.42
CA PHE A 200 9.65 -27.17 21.13
C PHE A 200 11.09 -27.39 20.69
N PRO A 201 11.36 -28.29 19.72
CA PRO A 201 12.71 -28.31 19.16
C PRO A 201 12.96 -26.87 18.68
N PRO A 202 14.06 -26.22 19.09
CA PRO A 202 14.46 -25.01 18.39
C PRO A 202 14.46 -25.39 16.90
N PRO A 203 13.78 -24.63 16.03
CA PRO A 203 13.59 -25.01 14.63
C PRO A 203 14.94 -25.38 14.02
N ALA A 204 15.09 -26.65 13.66
CA ALA A 204 16.34 -27.15 13.11
C ALA A 204 16.38 -26.84 11.61
N ALA A 205 17.09 -25.78 11.23
CA ALA A 205 17.62 -25.63 9.88
C ALA A 205 18.95 -26.41 9.78
N GLU A 206 19.04 -27.36 8.87
CA GLU A 206 20.32 -28.02 8.54
C GLU A 206 21.16 -27.07 7.68
N VAL A 207 21.94 -26.21 8.34
CA VAL A 207 22.99 -25.42 7.68
C VAL A 207 24.15 -26.37 7.37
N ARG A 208 24.36 -26.69 6.08
CA ARG A 208 25.54 -27.44 5.65
C ARG A 208 26.67 -26.49 5.31
N THR A 209 27.63 -26.37 6.23
CA THR A 209 28.99 -25.90 5.91
C THR A 209 29.75 -27.07 5.26
N LEU A 210 29.94 -27.02 3.94
CA LEU A 210 30.83 -27.97 3.29
C LEU A 210 32.30 -27.56 3.52
N PRO A 211 33.18 -28.48 3.94
CA PRO A 211 34.61 -28.20 3.98
C PRO A 211 35.14 -28.00 2.55
N ILE A 212 35.88 -26.91 2.34
CA ILE A 212 36.54 -26.63 1.07
C ILE A 212 37.69 -27.62 0.89
N HIS A 213 37.64 -28.44 -0.17
CA HIS A 213 38.83 -29.14 -0.66
C HIS A 213 39.77 -28.13 -1.32
N PRO A 214 41.07 -28.11 -0.97
CA PRO A 214 42.03 -27.20 -1.59
C PRO A 214 42.26 -27.59 -3.06
N PHE A 215 41.83 -26.73 -3.98
CA PHE A 215 42.40 -26.71 -5.34
C PHE A 215 43.57 -25.73 -5.42
N ALA A 216 44.48 -26.03 -6.34
CA ALA A 216 45.89 -25.64 -6.42
C ALA A 216 46.20 -24.13 -6.28
N PRO A 217 47.41 -23.78 -5.78
CA PRO A 217 47.79 -22.40 -5.47
C PRO A 217 47.99 -21.54 -6.73
N ALA A 218 47.29 -20.40 -6.79
CA ALA A 218 47.71 -19.22 -7.57
C ALA A 218 48.77 -18.41 -6.78
N PRO A 219 49.62 -17.61 -7.45
CA PRO A 219 50.92 -17.21 -6.92
C PRO A 219 50.82 -16.18 -5.79
N LYS A 220 51.44 -16.53 -4.66
CA LYS A 220 51.85 -15.71 -3.50
C LYS A 220 51.18 -14.33 -3.34
N GLY A 221 50.12 -14.29 -2.54
CA GLY A 221 49.55 -13.06 -1.97
C GLY A 221 48.26 -13.31 -1.20
N THR A 222 48.39 -13.76 0.05
CA THR A 222 47.36 -13.77 1.13
C THR A 222 45.91 -14.10 0.76
N GLY A 223 45.55 -15.39 0.77
CA GLY A 223 44.17 -15.84 0.97
C GLY A 223 44.14 -16.99 1.97
N LYS A 224 43.71 -16.73 3.21
CA LYS A 224 43.35 -17.78 4.18
C LYS A 224 41.83 -17.77 4.32
N ALA A 225 41.20 -18.93 4.16
CA ALA A 225 39.77 -19.12 4.40
C ALA A 225 39.47 -19.03 5.90
N PHE A 226 38.39 -18.35 6.27
CA PHE A 226 37.95 -18.15 7.64
C PHE A 226 36.66 -18.95 7.91
N VAL A 227 36.59 -19.57 9.08
CA VAL A 227 35.42 -20.31 9.57
C VAL A 227 34.54 -19.35 10.37
N LEU A 228 33.27 -19.24 9.99
CA LEU A 228 32.23 -18.50 10.69
C LEU A 228 31.65 -19.35 11.85
N ALA A 229 31.56 -18.76 13.03
CA ALA A 229 30.73 -19.22 14.14
C ALA A 229 29.91 -18.04 14.65
N ASP A 230 28.71 -18.36 15.13
CA ASP A 230 27.61 -17.53 15.66
C ASP A 230 26.69 -16.87 14.61
N LEU A 231 25.55 -17.54 14.36
CA LEU A 231 24.40 -17.06 13.60
C LEU A 231 23.17 -17.08 14.54
N LEU A 232 22.46 -15.95 14.63
CA LEU A 232 21.18 -15.78 15.34
C LEU A 232 20.09 -15.39 14.33
N GLU A 233 18.91 -15.98 14.52
CA GLU A 233 17.59 -15.80 13.88
C GLU A 233 17.33 -16.47 12.49
N ASP A 234 16.14 -17.09 12.41
CA ASP A 234 15.72 -18.23 11.58
C ASP A 234 14.90 -17.81 10.32
N PRO A 235 15.20 -18.29 9.09
CA PRO A 235 14.45 -17.97 7.88
C PRO A 235 13.22 -18.86 7.65
N ALA A 236 12.08 -18.28 7.26
CA ALA A 236 10.85 -19.02 6.94
C ALA A 236 10.85 -19.57 5.49
N GLN A 237 10.59 -20.88 5.36
CA GLN A 237 10.17 -21.65 4.16
C GLN A 237 11.18 -21.85 3.01
N GLY A 238 11.64 -23.11 2.85
CA GLY A 238 11.89 -23.77 1.57
C GLY A 238 13.05 -23.29 0.69
N ALA A 239 13.79 -22.26 1.09
CA ALA A 239 14.97 -21.77 0.36
C ALA A 239 16.26 -22.36 0.94
N SER A 240 17.12 -22.92 0.09
CA SER A 240 18.50 -23.21 0.47
C SER A 240 19.31 -21.91 0.43
N ILE A 241 19.81 -21.47 1.58
CA ILE A 241 20.59 -20.24 1.71
C ILE A 241 22.06 -20.60 1.93
N GLU A 242 22.93 -20.00 1.13
CA GLU A 242 24.38 -20.18 1.24
C GLU A 242 25.03 -18.83 1.59
N VAL A 243 25.78 -18.81 2.69
CA VAL A 243 26.60 -17.64 3.09
C VAL A 243 27.96 -17.79 2.41
N LEU A 244 28.27 -16.86 1.51
CA LEU A 244 29.49 -16.92 0.72
C LEU A 244 30.66 -16.27 1.50
N THR A 245 31.88 -16.79 1.29
CA THR A 245 33.14 -16.11 1.64
C THR A 245 33.86 -15.74 0.34
N SER A 246 34.88 -14.87 0.41
CA SER A 246 35.45 -14.10 -0.72
C SER A 246 36.03 -14.88 -1.92
N ALA A 247 35.85 -16.20 -2.03
CA ALA A 247 36.51 -17.07 -3.02
C ALA A 247 35.64 -17.45 -4.25
N GLY A 248 34.59 -16.69 -4.62
CA GLY A 248 33.59 -17.13 -5.60
C GLY A 248 33.12 -16.14 -6.68
N PHE A 249 33.81 -15.02 -6.94
CA PHE A 249 33.24 -13.89 -7.73
C PHE A 249 34.09 -13.38 -8.91
N ASP A 250 35.02 -14.17 -9.46
CA ASP A 250 36.04 -13.68 -10.39
C ASP A 250 35.57 -13.23 -11.80
N ASP A 251 34.28 -13.36 -12.17
CA ASP A 251 33.80 -13.17 -13.57
C ASP A 251 32.78 -12.02 -13.81
N LEU A 252 32.81 -10.92 -13.04
CA LEU A 252 31.83 -9.82 -13.19
C LEU A 252 32.38 -8.55 -13.89
N LEU A 253 31.71 -8.16 -14.97
CA LEU A 253 32.05 -7.12 -15.96
C LEU A 253 32.17 -5.68 -15.39
N VAL A 254 33.21 -4.95 -15.83
CA VAL A 254 33.45 -3.53 -15.50
C VAL A 254 33.29 -2.65 -16.75
N GLY A 255 32.32 -1.72 -16.71
CA GLY A 255 32.21 -0.59 -17.65
C GLY A 255 31.94 0.72 -16.92
N GLN A 256 32.86 1.68 -16.95
CA GLN A 256 32.78 2.92 -16.18
C GLN A 256 31.94 3.99 -16.90
N ARG A 257 30.96 4.59 -16.20
CA ARG A 257 30.35 5.86 -16.59
C ARG A 257 30.81 6.93 -15.60
N LYS A 258 31.32 8.05 -16.10
CA LYS A 258 31.66 9.22 -15.28
C LYS A 258 30.38 9.98 -14.94
N LEU A 259 30.14 10.27 -13.67
CA LEU A 259 29.00 11.09 -13.23
C LEU A 259 29.20 12.54 -13.71
N ALA A 260 28.15 13.15 -14.26
CA ALA A 260 28.14 14.57 -14.65
C ALA A 260 27.56 15.44 -13.53
N ALA A 261 27.87 16.74 -13.54
CA ALA A 261 27.25 17.69 -12.61
C ALA A 261 25.72 17.70 -12.81
N GLY A 262 24.97 17.39 -11.74
CA GLY A 262 23.51 17.25 -11.77
C GLY A 262 23.00 15.80 -11.78
N ASP A 263 23.87 14.81 -12.01
CA ASP A 263 23.52 13.40 -11.82
C ASP A 263 23.28 13.13 -10.32
N LEU A 264 22.24 12.35 -10.01
CA LEU A 264 21.99 11.89 -8.65
C LEU A 264 22.87 10.68 -8.34
N ALA A 265 23.58 10.73 -7.22
CA ALA A 265 24.42 9.63 -6.73
C ALA A 265 23.65 8.30 -6.60
N GLU A 266 22.36 8.40 -6.26
CA GLU A 266 21.42 7.28 -6.12
C GLU A 266 21.19 6.48 -7.41
N ASP A 267 21.45 7.12 -8.56
CA ASP A 267 21.14 6.60 -9.88
C ASP A 267 22.42 6.18 -10.65
N ALA A 268 23.59 6.39 -10.05
CA ALA A 268 24.91 6.17 -10.63
C ALA A 268 25.06 4.76 -11.21
N TYR A 269 24.37 3.78 -10.62
CA TYR A 269 24.49 2.36 -10.94
C TYR A 269 23.25 1.76 -11.60
N ALA A 270 22.27 2.58 -11.98
CA ALA A 270 21.02 2.11 -12.56
C ALA A 270 21.24 1.34 -13.88
N ASN A 271 22.22 1.76 -14.68
CA ASN A 271 22.61 1.08 -15.92
C ASN A 271 23.22 -0.31 -15.69
N ARG A 272 23.69 -0.59 -14.46
CA ARG A 272 24.17 -1.90 -14.02
C ARG A 272 23.11 -2.69 -13.25
N GLY A 273 21.89 -2.16 -13.15
CA GLY A 273 20.77 -2.79 -12.50
C GLY A 273 20.67 -2.56 -10.99
N LEU A 274 21.32 -1.52 -10.46
CA LEU A 274 21.34 -1.22 -9.03
C LEU A 274 20.97 0.25 -8.77
N LEU A 275 20.02 0.48 -7.86
CA LEU A 275 19.69 1.79 -7.32
C LEU A 275 20.05 1.85 -5.85
N LEU A 276 20.61 2.97 -5.41
CA LEU A 276 21.02 3.18 -4.03
C LEU A 276 20.11 4.22 -3.39
N ARG A 277 19.56 3.93 -2.21
CA ARG A 277 18.76 4.90 -1.45
C ARG A 277 19.18 4.85 0.03
N ALA A 278 19.17 5.99 0.69
CA ALA A 278 19.27 5.99 2.15
C ALA A 278 17.94 5.50 2.73
N ALA A 279 17.98 4.66 3.76
CA ALA A 279 16.76 4.16 4.39
C ALA A 279 15.97 5.28 5.10
N ASP A 280 16.67 6.29 5.60
CA ASP A 280 16.06 7.54 6.12
C ASP A 280 16.07 8.60 5.00
N PRO A 281 14.90 9.11 4.58
CA PRO A 281 14.80 10.11 3.51
C PRO A 281 15.48 11.45 3.84
N ARG A 282 15.87 11.69 5.11
CA ARG A 282 16.63 12.88 5.52
C ARG A 282 18.12 12.77 5.22
N GLN A 283 18.59 11.57 4.90
CA GLN A 283 20.00 11.29 4.63
C GLN A 283 20.29 11.31 3.14
N ARG A 284 21.58 11.41 2.79
CA ARG A 284 22.02 11.44 1.39
C ARG A 284 23.02 10.34 1.12
N VAL A 285 22.79 9.62 0.02
CA VAL A 285 23.81 8.75 -0.57
C VAL A 285 24.87 9.65 -1.21
N ILE A 286 26.12 9.42 -0.87
CA ILE A 286 27.27 10.05 -1.51
C ILE A 286 28.01 8.95 -2.27
N VAL A 287 28.33 9.22 -3.53
CA VAL A 287 29.22 8.41 -4.34
C VAL A 287 30.50 9.22 -4.47
N ASP A 288 31.60 8.74 -3.89
CA ASP A 288 32.87 9.45 -3.91
C ASP A 288 33.48 9.37 -5.31
N ASP A 289 33.72 10.52 -5.94
CA ASP A 289 34.32 10.64 -7.27
C ASP A 289 35.83 10.96 -7.23
N ARG A 290 36.41 11.13 -6.03
CA ARG A 290 37.77 11.65 -5.84
C ARG A 290 38.86 10.59 -5.78
N GLU A 291 38.49 9.32 -5.63
CA GLU A 291 39.34 8.17 -5.93
C GLU A 291 38.73 7.45 -7.13
N PRO A 292 39.52 6.91 -8.09
CA PRO A 292 38.94 6.19 -9.22
C PRO A 292 38.01 5.11 -8.66
N LEU A 293 36.70 5.22 -8.93
CA LEU A 293 35.56 4.37 -8.52
C LEU A 293 35.66 2.89 -8.94
N ALA A 294 36.88 2.39 -9.12
CA ALA A 294 37.21 1.05 -8.78
C ALA A 294 37.28 1.01 -7.24
N GLY A 295 36.43 0.23 -6.56
CA GLY A 295 36.83 -0.28 -5.25
C GLY A 295 38.23 -0.91 -5.34
N ARG A 296 38.84 -1.37 -4.24
CA ARG A 296 40.17 -2.02 -4.33
C ARG A 296 40.24 -3.13 -5.40
N SER A 297 39.08 -3.68 -5.79
CA SER A 297 38.89 -4.66 -6.86
C SER A 297 38.40 -4.14 -8.23
N GLY A 298 37.99 -2.88 -8.39
CA GLY A 298 37.31 -2.43 -9.63
C GLY A 298 35.78 -2.31 -9.55
N GLY A 299 35.18 -2.63 -8.39
CA GLY A 299 33.73 -2.72 -8.21
C GLY A 299 33.04 -1.42 -7.76
N LEU A 300 31.77 -1.58 -7.39
CA LEU A 300 30.83 -0.48 -7.08
C LEU A 300 31.00 0.01 -5.64
N ALA A 301 31.49 1.25 -5.47
CA ALA A 301 31.63 1.87 -4.13
C ALA A 301 30.50 2.87 -3.84
N ALA A 302 30.02 2.91 -2.60
CA ALA A 302 29.02 3.88 -2.15
C ALA A 302 29.15 4.17 -0.65
N CYS A 303 28.77 5.38 -0.23
CA CYS A 303 28.68 5.71 1.18
C CYS A 303 27.37 6.46 1.53
N VAL A 304 26.93 6.32 2.78
CA VAL A 304 25.80 7.10 3.31
C VAL A 304 26.32 8.10 4.33
N ASN A 305 26.13 9.38 4.04
CA ASN A 305 26.50 10.45 4.96
C ASN A 305 25.31 10.73 5.89
N ALA A 306 25.41 10.21 7.11
CA ALA A 306 24.43 10.44 8.17
C ALA A 306 25.08 11.30 9.27
N PRO A 307 24.51 12.46 9.65
CA PRO A 307 25.12 13.39 10.61
C PRO A 307 25.36 12.84 12.03
N ARG A 308 24.95 11.59 12.33
CA ARG A 308 25.10 10.93 13.64
C ARG A 308 25.25 9.40 13.53
N GLY A 309 25.77 8.88 12.42
CA GLY A 309 26.11 7.45 12.34
C GLY A 309 24.93 6.45 12.29
N LEU A 310 23.70 6.91 12.02
CA LEU A 310 22.47 6.09 12.01
C LEU A 310 21.89 5.92 10.59
N GLY A 311 22.75 5.81 9.58
CA GLY A 311 22.30 5.65 8.21
C GLY A 311 22.42 4.24 7.70
N ASP A 312 21.28 3.60 7.44
CA ASP A 312 21.20 2.35 6.68
C ASP A 312 21.12 2.68 5.19
N LEU A 313 21.66 1.78 4.37
CA LEU A 313 21.63 1.88 2.91
C LEU A 313 20.72 0.80 2.33
N ASP A 314 19.74 1.20 1.56
CA ASP A 314 18.92 0.29 0.76
C ASP A 314 19.46 0.22 -0.67
N LEU A 315 19.69 -1.01 -1.13
CA LEU A 315 20.06 -1.37 -2.50
C LEU A 315 18.83 -1.99 -3.17
N PHE A 316 18.38 -1.42 -4.29
CA PHE A 316 17.26 -1.95 -5.07
C PHE A 316 17.73 -2.42 -6.44
N PHE A 317 17.23 -3.57 -6.89
CA PHE A 317 17.58 -4.12 -8.20
C PHE A 317 16.58 -3.70 -9.27
N VAL A 318 17.11 -3.27 -10.42
CA VAL A 318 16.33 -2.88 -11.61
C VAL A 318 16.92 -3.52 -12.87
N LEU A 319 16.14 -3.64 -13.94
CA LEU A 319 16.68 -4.13 -15.21
C LEU A 319 17.67 -3.10 -15.78
N PRO A 320 18.89 -3.52 -16.16
CA PRO A 320 19.84 -2.65 -16.85
C PRO A 320 19.20 -1.92 -18.05
N GLY A 321 19.42 -0.60 -18.14
CA GLY A 321 18.89 0.24 -19.22
C GLY A 321 17.39 0.55 -19.16
N SER A 322 16.67 0.06 -18.14
CA SER A 322 15.24 0.35 -17.95
C SER A 322 14.95 1.59 -17.10
N TYR A 323 15.98 2.22 -16.54
CA TYR A 323 15.83 3.32 -15.60
C TYR A 323 15.60 4.65 -16.32
N ASP A 324 14.46 5.27 -16.04
CA ASP A 324 14.14 6.64 -16.42
C ASP A 324 14.50 7.58 -15.27
N ALA A 325 15.58 8.35 -15.45
CA ALA A 325 16.07 9.30 -14.46
C ALA A 325 15.09 10.44 -14.15
N GLN A 326 14.21 10.83 -15.09
CA GLN A 326 13.21 11.88 -14.85
C GLN A 326 12.09 11.37 -13.94
N ARG A 327 11.68 10.12 -14.15
CA ARG A 327 10.62 9.48 -13.35
C ARG A 327 11.13 8.82 -12.08
N ARG A 328 12.46 8.63 -11.99
CA ARG A 328 13.13 7.83 -10.95
C ARG A 328 12.58 6.41 -10.86
N GLU A 329 12.27 5.83 -12.02
CA GLU A 329 11.64 4.52 -12.13
C GLU A 329 12.44 3.63 -13.08
N GLY A 330 12.81 2.45 -12.59
CA GLY A 330 13.32 1.35 -13.40
C GLY A 330 12.35 0.18 -13.33
N ARG A 331 12.39 -0.70 -14.34
CA ARG A 331 11.65 -1.96 -14.25
C ARG A 331 12.28 -2.79 -13.13
N PRO A 332 11.50 -3.24 -12.13
CA PRO A 332 12.05 -3.98 -11.00
C PRO A 332 12.71 -5.28 -11.46
N ALA A 333 13.84 -5.58 -10.85
CA ALA A 333 14.59 -6.81 -11.06
C ALA A 333 14.95 -7.44 -9.72
N GLY A 334 15.55 -8.60 -9.77
CA GLY A 334 16.12 -9.27 -8.61
C GLY A 334 17.40 -9.99 -8.99
N VAL A 335 18.16 -10.38 -7.97
CA VAL A 335 19.41 -11.14 -8.08
C VAL A 335 19.29 -12.38 -7.21
N HIS A 336 19.99 -13.46 -7.53
CA HIS A 336 20.02 -14.64 -6.68
C HIS A 336 21.19 -14.61 -5.70
N THR A 337 22.21 -13.83 -6.03
CA THR A 337 23.45 -13.75 -5.27
C THR A 337 23.84 -12.28 -5.12
N ILE A 338 24.18 -11.88 -3.90
CA ILE A 338 24.75 -10.57 -3.61
C ILE A 338 25.86 -10.71 -2.57
N GLY A 339 26.97 -10.03 -2.79
CA GLY A 339 28.10 -9.87 -1.90
C GLY A 339 28.41 -8.39 -1.71
N LEU A 340 28.83 -8.03 -0.51
CA LEU A 340 29.14 -6.67 -0.09
C LEU A 340 30.48 -6.67 0.62
N ILE A 341 31.36 -5.78 0.20
CA ILE A 341 32.64 -5.53 0.82
C ILE A 341 32.54 -4.19 1.53
N ALA A 342 32.64 -4.21 2.86
CA ALA A 342 32.64 -2.99 3.66
C ALA A 342 34.06 -2.45 3.88
N GLY A 343 34.25 -1.17 3.57
CA GLY A 343 35.49 -0.45 3.81
C GLY A 343 35.55 0.10 5.23
N ASP A 344 36.68 -0.12 5.92
CA ASP A 344 37.02 0.45 7.23
C ASP A 344 36.00 0.22 8.38
N ALA A 345 35.05 -0.70 8.22
CA ALA A 345 34.08 -1.05 9.26
C ALA A 345 34.71 -2.00 10.29
N PRO A 346 34.55 -1.74 11.61
CA PRO A 346 34.95 -2.70 12.63
C PRO A 346 34.28 -4.06 12.42
N ALA A 347 34.96 -5.15 12.77
CA ALA A 347 34.35 -6.47 12.76
C ALA A 347 33.10 -6.47 13.65
N GLY A 348 32.00 -7.04 13.18
CA GLY A 348 30.73 -7.06 13.91
C GLY A 348 29.87 -5.79 13.76
N TYR A 349 30.30 -4.82 12.97
CA TYR A 349 29.63 -3.53 12.88
C TYR A 349 28.42 -3.51 11.93
N LEU A 350 28.47 -4.32 10.88
CA LEU A 350 27.49 -4.30 9.80
C LEU A 350 26.65 -5.56 9.77
N GLY A 351 25.44 -5.43 9.25
CA GLY A 351 24.63 -6.55 8.83
C GLY A 351 23.90 -6.23 7.52
N ILE A 352 23.39 -7.29 6.89
CA ILE A 352 22.64 -7.22 5.64
C ILE A 352 21.32 -7.95 5.82
N GLU A 353 20.24 -7.33 5.38
CA GLU A 353 18.91 -7.93 5.28
C GLU A 353 18.55 -8.01 3.80
N ALA A 354 18.31 -9.21 3.29
CA ALA A 354 17.88 -9.43 1.92
C ALA A 354 16.37 -9.66 1.88
N TYR A 355 15.71 -9.03 0.91
CA TYR A 355 14.26 -9.03 0.78
C TYR A 355 13.84 -9.53 -0.59
N ASP A 356 12.76 -10.30 -0.64
CA ASP A 356 12.13 -10.72 -1.89
C ASP A 356 11.25 -9.61 -2.49
N ARG A 357 10.70 -9.89 -3.67
CA ARG A 357 9.80 -8.97 -4.40
C ARG A 357 8.55 -8.54 -3.63
N HIS A 358 8.18 -9.26 -2.59
CA HIS A 358 7.03 -8.95 -1.75
C HIS A 358 7.43 -8.07 -0.57
N GLY A 359 8.73 -7.84 -0.33
CA GLY A 359 9.24 -7.16 0.85
C GLY A 359 9.38 -8.08 2.07
N ARG A 360 9.29 -9.40 1.87
CA ARG A 360 9.52 -10.37 2.94
C ARG A 360 11.02 -10.53 3.16
N LEU A 361 11.44 -10.52 4.42
CA LEU A 361 12.82 -10.78 4.80
C LEU A 361 13.16 -12.24 4.44
N LEU A 362 14.08 -12.41 3.49
CA LEU A 362 14.62 -13.71 3.09
C LEU A 362 15.69 -14.17 4.08
N VAL A 363 16.60 -13.27 4.43
CA VAL A 363 17.69 -13.56 5.35
C VAL A 363 18.23 -12.27 5.98
N ARG A 364 18.67 -12.39 7.22
CA ARG A 364 19.47 -11.40 7.93
C ARG A 364 20.84 -12.03 8.23
N CYS A 365 21.91 -11.37 7.81
CA CYS A 365 23.28 -11.80 8.11
C CYS A 365 24.00 -10.67 8.81
N ASP A 366 24.53 -10.96 9.99
CA ASP A 366 25.40 -10.05 10.71
C ASP A 366 26.86 -10.37 10.41
N SER A 367 27.70 -9.34 10.28
CA SER A 367 29.13 -9.54 10.39
C SER A 367 29.45 -10.04 11.80
N SER A 368 30.32 -11.04 11.92
CA SER A 368 30.79 -11.50 13.22
C SER A 368 31.94 -10.63 13.69
N ALA A 369 31.98 -10.30 14.98
CA ALA A 369 33.10 -9.61 15.61
C ALA A 369 34.25 -10.61 15.79
N SER A 370 34.87 -11.08 14.71
CA SER A 370 36.03 -11.95 14.85
C SER A 370 37.27 -11.12 15.26
N PRO A 371 37.81 -11.30 16.48
CA PRO A 371 38.91 -10.48 17.01
C PRO A 371 40.26 -10.71 16.30
N ARG A 372 40.33 -11.62 15.32
CA ARG A 372 41.58 -11.96 14.61
C ARG A 372 41.81 -11.18 13.32
N ALA A 373 40.88 -10.35 12.88
CA ALA A 373 40.99 -9.56 11.65
C ALA A 373 41.56 -8.15 11.94
N ALA A 374 42.80 -8.07 12.44
CA ALA A 374 43.50 -6.78 12.54
C ALA A 374 43.79 -6.26 11.11
N GLY A 375 42.94 -5.35 10.62
CA GLY A 375 43.02 -4.77 9.27
C GLY A 375 42.16 -5.45 8.19
N GLY A 376 41.22 -6.30 8.57
CA GLY A 376 40.46 -7.13 7.63
C GLY A 376 39.22 -6.43 7.05
N VAL A 377 39.18 -6.36 5.73
CA VAL A 377 37.98 -6.08 4.93
C VAL A 377 36.85 -7.05 5.33
N SER A 378 35.67 -6.53 5.66
CA SER A 378 34.52 -7.37 6.02
C SER A 378 33.69 -7.69 4.77
N PHE A 379 33.56 -8.98 4.45
CA PHE A 379 32.67 -9.47 3.38
C PHE A 379 31.37 -9.99 3.98
N LEU A 380 30.24 -9.58 3.38
CA LEU A 380 28.91 -10.08 3.69
C LEU A 380 28.24 -10.55 2.40
N GLY A 381 27.81 -11.80 2.33
CA GLY A 381 27.18 -12.33 1.13
C GLY A 381 25.96 -13.18 1.43
N VAL A 382 24.98 -13.10 0.54
CA VAL A 382 23.73 -13.86 0.56
C VAL A 382 23.51 -14.48 -0.81
N ARG A 383 23.16 -15.76 -0.79
CA ARG A 383 22.60 -16.48 -1.93
C ARG A 383 21.20 -16.99 -1.57
N ALA A 384 20.22 -16.72 -2.42
CA ALA A 384 18.84 -17.15 -2.24
C ALA A 384 18.28 -17.80 -3.51
N THR A 385 17.43 -18.82 -3.33
CA THR A 385 16.70 -19.46 -4.43
C THR A 385 15.61 -18.55 -5.00
N ALA A 386 15.03 -17.67 -4.17
CA ALA A 386 14.13 -16.61 -4.60
C ALA A 386 14.91 -15.35 -5.05
N PRO A 387 14.44 -14.60 -6.06
CA PRO A 387 15.06 -13.33 -6.44
C PRO A 387 15.03 -12.31 -5.28
N ILE A 388 16.21 -11.83 -4.90
CA ILE A 388 16.44 -10.72 -3.96
C ILE A 388 16.24 -9.42 -4.73
N VAL A 389 15.20 -8.65 -4.40
CA VAL A 389 14.92 -7.37 -5.08
C VAL A 389 15.46 -6.17 -4.32
N ARG A 390 15.73 -6.36 -3.03
CA ARG A 390 16.23 -5.32 -2.14
C ARG A 390 17.18 -5.92 -1.13
N VAL A 391 18.27 -5.21 -0.85
CA VAL A 391 19.13 -5.46 0.30
C VAL A 391 19.22 -4.22 1.13
N ARG A 392 19.02 -4.34 2.44
CA ARG A 392 19.32 -3.29 3.40
C ARG A 392 20.64 -3.60 4.08
N VAL A 393 21.56 -2.66 4.02
CA VAL A 393 22.80 -2.69 4.80
C VAL A 393 22.58 -1.83 6.03
N PHE A 394 22.61 -2.45 7.19
CA PHE A 394 22.34 -1.79 8.46
C PHE A 394 23.55 -1.87 9.39
N ARG A 395 23.58 -1.00 10.39
CA ARG A 395 24.63 -0.98 11.42
C ARG A 395 24.10 -1.59 12.70
N LYS A 396 24.88 -2.45 13.35
CA LYS A 396 24.51 -3.05 14.64
C LYS A 396 24.66 -2.08 15.81
N ALA A 397 25.52 -1.08 15.66
CA ALA A 397 25.74 -0.04 16.65
C ALA A 397 25.92 1.33 15.97
N PRO A 398 25.57 2.44 16.65
CA PRO A 398 25.98 3.76 16.19
C PRO A 398 27.51 3.85 16.21
N ALA A 399 28.11 4.36 15.12
CA ALA A 399 29.53 4.72 15.11
C ALA A 399 29.73 6.10 14.50
N GLU A 400 30.85 6.71 14.84
CA GLU A 400 31.26 8.02 14.34
C GLU A 400 31.60 8.00 12.84
N HIS A 401 31.85 6.82 12.27
CA HIS A 401 32.24 6.67 10.87
C HIS A 401 31.03 6.51 9.93
N PRO A 402 31.10 7.07 8.70
CA PRO A 402 30.08 6.84 7.68
C PRO A 402 30.05 5.36 7.27
N LEU A 403 28.88 4.87 6.89
CA LEU A 403 28.76 3.54 6.27
C LEU A 403 29.42 3.61 4.89
N ARG A 404 30.54 2.90 4.71
CA ARG A 404 31.26 2.79 3.44
C ARG A 404 31.19 1.35 2.91
N ILE A 405 30.67 1.21 1.71
CA ILE A 405 30.70 -0.03 0.93
C ILE A 405 31.72 0.18 -0.17
N ASP A 406 32.77 -0.63 -0.16
CA ASP A 406 33.86 -0.56 -1.14
C ASP A 406 33.46 -1.27 -2.44
N ASP A 407 32.85 -2.45 -2.35
CA ASP A 407 32.40 -3.20 -3.52
C ASP A 407 31.03 -3.86 -3.28
N VAL A 408 30.19 -3.82 -4.30
CA VAL A 408 28.94 -4.59 -4.41
C VAL A 408 29.07 -5.57 -5.56
N LEU A 409 28.93 -6.86 -5.27
CA LEU A 409 28.98 -7.97 -6.21
C LEU A 409 27.60 -8.60 -6.29
N PHE A 410 27.07 -8.86 -7.48
CA PHE A 410 25.81 -9.58 -7.64
C PHE A 410 25.76 -10.26 -9.00
N ASP A 411 24.92 -11.29 -9.13
CA ASP A 411 24.70 -11.97 -10.41
C ASP A 411 23.78 -11.16 -11.34
N ALA A 412 23.49 -11.68 -12.54
CA ALA A 412 22.69 -10.95 -13.51
C ALA A 412 21.29 -10.63 -12.98
N CYS A 413 20.90 -9.35 -13.08
CA CYS A 413 19.54 -8.92 -12.71
C CYS A 413 18.50 -9.62 -13.60
N VAL A 414 17.64 -10.42 -12.97
CA VAL A 414 16.51 -11.08 -13.63
C VAL A 414 15.25 -10.22 -13.50
N PRO A 415 14.42 -10.12 -14.56
CA PRO A 415 13.16 -9.40 -14.47
C PRO A 415 12.28 -10.03 -13.41
N VAL A 416 11.82 -9.22 -12.47
CA VAL A 416 10.85 -9.66 -11.48
C VAL A 416 9.51 -9.12 -11.92
N SER A 417 8.85 -9.88 -12.80
CA SER A 417 7.49 -9.54 -13.21
C SER A 417 6.59 -9.56 -11.98
N ARG A 418 5.74 -8.54 -11.85
CA ARG A 418 4.57 -8.63 -10.99
C ARG A 418 3.78 -9.86 -11.40
N GLU A 419 3.20 -10.56 -10.44
CA GLU A 419 2.22 -11.57 -10.83
C GLU A 419 1.08 -10.87 -11.55
N PRO A 420 0.46 -11.52 -12.57
CA PRO A 420 -0.64 -10.94 -13.31
C PRO A 420 -1.76 -10.37 -12.42
N GLN A 421 -1.95 -10.96 -11.23
CA GLN A 421 -3.00 -10.57 -10.30
C GLN A 421 -2.61 -9.43 -9.34
N GLN A 422 -1.38 -8.93 -9.39
CA GLN A 422 -0.87 -7.93 -8.45
C GLN A 422 -0.95 -6.50 -9.00
N ALA A 423 -1.53 -5.61 -8.20
CA ALA A 423 -1.52 -4.17 -8.39
C ALA A 423 -0.32 -3.52 -7.66
N LEU A 424 0.04 -2.31 -8.09
CA LEU A 424 0.95 -1.41 -7.38
C LEU A 424 0.17 -0.24 -6.79
N LEU A 425 0.48 0.09 -5.54
CA LEU A 425 -0.06 1.22 -4.82
C LEU A 425 1.10 2.08 -4.28
N GLU A 426 1.13 3.37 -4.62
CA GLU A 426 2.04 4.35 -4.05
C GLU A 426 1.26 5.30 -3.13
N LEU A 427 1.71 5.45 -1.89
CA LEU A 427 1.07 6.24 -0.87
C LEU A 427 1.72 7.63 -0.74
N LYS A 428 1.01 8.58 -0.12
CA LYS A 428 1.53 9.92 0.22
C LYS A 428 2.78 9.89 1.10
N THR A 429 2.94 8.84 1.90
CA THR A 429 4.13 8.60 2.72
C THR A 429 5.38 8.31 1.87
N GLY A 430 5.22 8.00 0.58
CA GLY A 430 6.28 7.51 -0.31
C GLY A 430 6.37 5.98 -0.35
N ASP A 431 5.57 5.29 0.47
CA ASP A 431 5.55 3.82 0.48
C ASP A 431 4.98 3.26 -0.82
N ARG A 432 5.64 2.23 -1.36
CA ARG A 432 5.23 1.51 -2.56
C ARG A 432 4.87 0.09 -2.19
N LEU A 433 3.60 -0.24 -2.27
CA LEU A 433 3.05 -1.54 -1.94
C LEU A 433 2.70 -2.31 -3.21
N VAL A 434 3.12 -3.56 -3.30
CA VAL A 434 2.68 -4.52 -4.33
C VAL A 434 1.76 -5.52 -3.66
N GLY A 435 0.61 -5.81 -4.25
CA GLY A 435 -0.42 -6.58 -3.56
C GLY A 435 -1.64 -6.86 -4.42
N TYR A 436 -2.67 -7.41 -3.78
CA TYR A 436 -3.92 -7.77 -4.43
C TYR A 436 -4.99 -6.76 -4.03
N PRO A 437 -5.65 -6.09 -4.98
CA PRO A 437 -6.83 -5.33 -4.66
C PRO A 437 -7.91 -6.29 -4.15
N GLU A 438 -8.48 -5.98 -2.99
CA GLU A 438 -9.62 -6.73 -2.46
C GLU A 438 -10.94 -6.16 -2.99
N GLY A 439 -12.00 -6.98 -2.89
CA GLY A 439 -13.34 -6.62 -3.32
C GLY A 439 -13.93 -5.44 -2.55
N ARG A 440 -15.23 -5.20 -2.79
CA ARG A 440 -16.00 -4.03 -2.32
C ARG A 440 -15.53 -3.48 -0.97
N SER A 441 -14.85 -2.34 -1.02
CA SER A 441 -14.55 -1.52 0.15
C SER A 441 -15.62 -0.44 0.33
N PRO A 442 -15.81 0.08 1.56
CA PRO A 442 -16.69 1.22 1.79
C PRO A 442 -16.32 2.41 0.88
N ALA A 443 -17.29 3.27 0.57
CA ALA A 443 -17.05 4.44 -0.28
C ALA A 443 -15.89 5.30 0.27
N GLY A 444 -14.93 5.65 -0.59
CA GLY A 444 -13.74 6.42 -0.22
C GLY A 444 -12.58 5.61 0.37
N LEU A 445 -12.75 4.30 0.58
CA LEU A 445 -11.69 3.38 1.00
C LEU A 445 -11.36 2.39 -0.12
N PHE A 446 -10.07 2.06 -0.23
CA PHE A 446 -9.53 1.05 -1.13
C PHE A 446 -8.96 -0.11 -0.31
N GLY A 447 -9.56 -1.29 -0.50
CA GLY A 447 -9.11 -2.53 0.09
C GLY A 447 -7.91 -3.07 -0.69
N PHE A 448 -6.76 -3.13 -0.05
CA PHE A 448 -5.53 -3.59 -0.66
C PHE A 448 -4.81 -4.55 0.27
N ARG A 449 -4.50 -5.76 -0.21
CA ARG A 449 -3.72 -6.74 0.53
C ARG A 449 -2.28 -6.75 0.00
N PRO A 450 -1.32 -6.14 0.69
CA PRO A 450 0.08 -6.26 0.31
C PRO A 450 0.52 -7.71 0.20
N ALA A 451 1.34 -8.03 -0.78
CA ALA A 451 1.77 -9.40 -1.05
C ALA A 451 2.68 -9.98 0.04
N PHE A 452 3.28 -9.14 0.91
CA PHE A 452 3.97 -9.63 2.12
C PHE A 452 3.02 -10.11 3.21
N LEU A 453 1.74 -9.69 3.20
CA LEU A 453 0.77 -10.19 4.15
C LEU A 453 0.33 -11.60 3.74
N PRO A 454 0.15 -12.53 4.70
CA PRO A 454 -0.34 -13.85 4.40
C PRO A 454 -1.78 -13.79 3.86
N ALA A 455 -2.20 -14.80 3.09
CA ALA A 455 -3.54 -14.84 2.47
C ALA A 455 -4.71 -14.87 3.46
N ILE A 456 -4.45 -15.06 4.76
CA ILE A 456 -5.44 -15.01 5.83
C ILE A 456 -5.52 -13.63 6.52
N ALA A 457 -4.53 -12.76 6.31
CA ALA A 457 -4.54 -11.43 6.92
C ALA A 457 -5.60 -10.55 6.23
N PRO A 458 -6.28 -9.68 7.00
CA PRO A 458 -7.23 -8.73 6.41
C PRO A 458 -6.51 -7.74 5.49
N ALA A 459 -7.17 -7.31 4.41
CA ALA A 459 -6.68 -6.21 3.60
C ALA A 459 -6.52 -4.92 4.41
N LEU A 460 -5.54 -4.12 4.00
CA LEU A 460 -5.43 -2.74 4.43
C LEU A 460 -6.57 -1.94 3.81
N SER A 461 -7.26 -1.14 4.62
CA SER A 461 -8.18 -0.11 4.13
C SER A 461 -7.41 1.19 3.96
N VAL A 462 -7.12 1.56 2.71
CA VAL A 462 -6.37 2.78 2.37
C VAL A 462 -7.36 3.85 1.91
N GLY A 463 -7.32 5.05 2.50
CA GLY A 463 -8.13 6.16 2.00
C GLY A 463 -7.71 6.54 0.58
N LEU A 464 -8.66 6.82 -0.32
CA LEU A 464 -8.31 7.30 -1.67
C LEU A 464 -7.45 8.56 -1.60
N SER A 465 -7.67 9.40 -0.58
CA SER A 465 -6.87 10.58 -0.29
C SER A 465 -5.41 10.29 0.07
N ASP A 466 -5.05 9.07 0.44
CA ASP A 466 -3.69 8.69 0.82
C ASP A 466 -2.91 8.05 -0.33
N ILE A 467 -3.61 7.76 -1.43
CA ILE A 467 -3.02 7.22 -2.65
C ILE A 467 -2.42 8.37 -3.48
N VAL A 468 -1.25 8.14 -4.04
CA VAL A 468 -0.56 9.01 -5.02
C VAL A 468 -0.59 8.39 -6.40
N ARG A 469 -0.36 7.08 -6.48
CA ARG A 469 -0.38 6.34 -7.75
C ARG A 469 -1.00 4.96 -7.53
N TYR A 470 -1.85 4.54 -8.46
CA TYR A 470 -2.38 3.19 -8.51
C TYR A 470 -2.17 2.58 -9.90
N GLU A 471 -1.60 1.39 -9.96
CA GLU A 471 -1.50 0.60 -11.19
C GLU A 471 -2.23 -0.73 -10.99
N PRO A 472 -3.30 -0.99 -11.75
CA PRO A 472 -4.10 -2.20 -11.59
C PRO A 472 -3.32 -3.46 -12.00
N PRO A 473 -3.83 -4.66 -11.63
CA PRO A 473 -3.24 -5.93 -12.04
C PRO A 473 -3.11 -6.08 -13.57
N LEU A 474 -2.05 -6.77 -14.01
CA LEU A 474 -1.83 -7.11 -15.41
C LEU A 474 -2.56 -8.43 -15.74
N GLN A 475 -3.71 -8.44 -16.39
CA GLN A 475 -4.34 -9.72 -16.74
C GLN A 475 -3.44 -10.51 -17.70
N PRO A 476 -3.34 -11.86 -17.56
CA PRO A 476 -2.52 -12.69 -18.46
C PRO A 476 -2.87 -12.50 -19.94
N ASP A 477 -4.13 -12.20 -20.22
CA ASP A 477 -4.68 -11.97 -21.56
C ASP A 477 -4.49 -10.53 -22.08
N ASP A 478 -3.88 -9.62 -21.31
CA ASP A 478 -3.68 -8.22 -21.76
C ASP A 478 -2.70 -8.11 -22.94
N GLN A 479 -1.95 -9.18 -23.25
CA GLN A 479 -1.12 -9.28 -24.46
C GLN A 479 -1.89 -9.89 -25.66
N ALA A 480 -3.00 -10.58 -25.41
CA ALA A 480 -3.82 -11.21 -26.44
C ALA A 480 -4.87 -10.21 -26.95
N ILE A 481 -4.44 -9.35 -27.87
CA ILE A 481 -5.26 -8.66 -28.87
C ILE A 481 -6.50 -7.99 -28.27
N PHE A 482 -6.36 -6.73 -27.83
CA PHE A 482 -7.52 -5.83 -27.88
C PHE A 482 -8.06 -5.91 -29.30
N PRO A 483 -9.31 -6.37 -29.54
CA PRO A 483 -9.85 -6.37 -30.87
C PRO A 483 -9.70 -4.94 -31.38
N ARG A 484 -9.00 -4.77 -32.51
CA ARG A 484 -9.00 -3.48 -33.21
C ARG A 484 -10.46 -3.17 -33.48
N LEU A 485 -11.04 -2.29 -32.67
CA LEU A 485 -12.44 -1.95 -32.78
C LEU A 485 -12.62 -1.34 -34.18
N PRO A 486 -13.52 -1.88 -35.02
CA PRO A 486 -13.76 -1.30 -36.33
C PRO A 486 -14.40 0.08 -36.15
N GLY A 487 -13.68 1.15 -36.49
CA GLY A 487 -14.17 2.54 -36.42
C GLY A 487 -13.03 3.54 -36.24
N ALA A 488 -13.23 4.77 -36.75
CA ALA A 488 -12.28 5.86 -36.51
C ALA A 488 -12.45 6.41 -35.08
N MET A 489 -11.34 6.76 -34.44
CA MET A 489 -11.37 7.57 -33.22
C MET A 489 -11.71 9.01 -33.60
N HIS A 490 -12.50 9.69 -32.79
CA HIS A 490 -12.90 11.07 -32.98
C HIS A 490 -12.34 11.93 -31.85
N ALA A 491 -11.89 13.14 -32.17
CA ALA A 491 -11.44 14.06 -31.13
C ALA A 491 -12.66 14.77 -30.54
N VAL A 492 -12.90 14.56 -29.24
CA VAL A 492 -13.99 15.17 -28.49
C VAL A 492 -13.41 16.25 -27.59
N ARG A 493 -13.95 17.46 -27.67
CA ARG A 493 -13.60 18.56 -26.78
C ARG A 493 -14.80 19.01 -25.97
N LEU A 494 -14.56 19.22 -24.69
CA LEU A 494 -15.54 19.63 -23.70
C LEU A 494 -15.58 21.15 -23.52
N GLN A 495 -16.64 21.64 -22.90
CA GLN A 495 -16.84 23.07 -22.63
C GLN A 495 -15.75 23.68 -21.73
N ASN A 496 -15.18 22.89 -20.82
CA ASN A 496 -14.07 23.30 -19.96
C ASN A 496 -12.70 23.30 -20.66
N GLY A 497 -12.63 22.98 -21.96
CA GLY A 497 -11.40 22.95 -22.74
C GLY A 497 -10.67 21.60 -22.77
N GLU A 498 -11.04 20.66 -21.90
CA GLU A 498 -10.48 19.30 -21.94
C GLU A 498 -10.80 18.63 -23.27
N ALA A 499 -9.87 17.83 -23.78
CA ALA A 499 -10.06 17.10 -25.02
C ALA A 499 -9.49 15.69 -24.93
N PHE A 500 -10.17 14.75 -25.59
CA PHE A 500 -9.79 13.35 -25.61
C PHE A 500 -10.23 12.70 -26.91
N HIS A 501 -9.74 11.49 -27.18
CA HIS A 501 -10.15 10.71 -28.34
C HIS A 501 -11.10 9.61 -27.90
N ALA A 502 -12.23 9.50 -28.59
CA ALA A 502 -13.22 8.45 -28.39
C ALA A 502 -13.92 8.12 -29.69
N ARG A 503 -14.44 6.91 -29.83
CA ARG A 503 -15.33 6.57 -30.92
C ARG A 503 -16.71 7.16 -30.65
N PHE A 504 -17.29 7.81 -31.65
CA PHE A 504 -18.62 8.38 -31.61
C PHE A 504 -19.61 7.25 -31.87
N VAL A 505 -20.58 7.04 -30.96
CA VAL A 505 -21.60 6.00 -31.13
C VAL A 505 -22.91 6.64 -31.56
N LYS A 506 -23.44 7.53 -30.72
CA LYS A 506 -24.72 8.20 -30.93
C LYS A 506 -24.78 9.52 -30.18
N LEU A 507 -25.57 10.46 -30.67
CA LEU A 507 -26.01 11.66 -30.00
C LEU A 507 -27.53 11.70 -30.02
N ASP A 508 -28.14 11.98 -28.88
CA ASP A 508 -29.56 12.32 -28.78
C ASP A 508 -29.75 13.73 -28.19
N ALA A 509 -31.01 14.07 -27.88
CA ALA A 509 -31.36 15.38 -27.36
C ALA A 509 -30.64 15.75 -26.06
N GLN A 510 -30.29 14.76 -25.22
CA GLN A 510 -29.74 14.98 -23.87
C GLN A 510 -28.30 14.50 -23.73
N GLN A 511 -27.90 13.46 -24.46
CA GLN A 511 -26.67 12.72 -24.21
C GLN A 511 -25.88 12.41 -25.48
N LEU A 512 -24.56 12.43 -25.32
CA LEU A 512 -23.55 11.96 -26.25
C LEU A 512 -23.03 10.61 -25.76
N PHE A 513 -23.20 9.58 -26.56
CA PHE A 513 -22.67 8.24 -26.33
C PHE A 513 -21.36 8.05 -27.10
N LEU A 514 -20.30 7.78 -26.35
CA LEU A 514 -18.95 7.55 -26.84
C LEU A 514 -18.49 6.15 -26.41
N GLU A 515 -17.56 5.59 -27.18
CA GLU A 515 -16.83 4.37 -26.82
C GLU A 515 -15.34 4.73 -26.72
N LEU A 516 -14.80 4.67 -25.51
CA LEU A 516 -13.39 4.93 -25.22
C LEU A 516 -12.52 3.74 -25.65
N PRO A 517 -11.20 3.94 -25.81
CA PRO A 517 -10.24 2.87 -26.02
C PRO A 517 -10.45 1.73 -25.01
N GLY A 518 -10.56 0.49 -25.49
CA GLY A 518 -10.85 -0.68 -24.66
C GLY A 518 -12.34 -1.01 -24.46
N GLY A 519 -13.24 -0.37 -25.19
CA GLY A 519 -14.67 -0.73 -25.25
C GLY A 519 -15.52 -0.17 -24.11
N VAL A 520 -15.06 0.91 -23.46
CA VAL A 520 -15.84 1.55 -22.38
C VAL A 520 -16.83 2.53 -22.97
N HIS A 521 -18.11 2.31 -22.68
CA HIS A 521 -19.16 3.24 -23.06
C HIS A 521 -19.24 4.41 -22.08
N LEU A 522 -19.28 5.61 -22.63
CA LEU A 522 -19.34 6.86 -21.92
C LEU A 522 -20.57 7.63 -22.40
N ALA A 523 -21.49 7.94 -21.49
CA ALA A 523 -22.62 8.82 -21.74
C ALA A 523 -22.34 10.19 -21.12
N LEU A 524 -22.14 11.21 -21.95
CA LEU A 524 -21.94 12.59 -21.52
C LEU A 524 -23.20 13.41 -21.74
N PRO A 525 -23.62 14.27 -20.80
CA PRO A 525 -24.61 15.28 -21.10
C PRO A 525 -24.16 16.15 -22.28
N ARG A 526 -25.04 16.35 -23.26
CA ARG A 526 -24.78 17.13 -24.47
C ARG A 526 -24.27 18.54 -24.15
N THR A 527 -24.73 19.11 -23.05
CA THR A 527 -24.32 20.43 -22.53
C THR A 527 -22.84 20.54 -22.18
N LEU A 528 -22.14 19.41 -22.00
CA LEU A 528 -20.72 19.39 -21.66
C LEU A 528 -19.80 19.29 -22.86
N VAL A 529 -20.37 18.94 -24.01
CA VAL A 529 -19.65 18.77 -25.27
C VAL A 529 -19.57 20.12 -25.94
N ARG A 530 -18.38 20.50 -26.40
CA ARG A 530 -18.15 21.71 -27.17
C ARG A 530 -17.94 21.42 -28.65
N LYS A 531 -17.13 20.41 -28.96
CA LYS A 531 -16.81 20.05 -30.35
C LYS A 531 -16.54 18.55 -30.50
N ILE A 532 -16.99 17.96 -31.60
CA ILE A 532 -16.60 16.62 -32.04
C ILE A 532 -15.97 16.72 -33.43
N ASP A 533 -14.74 16.25 -33.57
CA ASP A 533 -14.06 16.09 -34.86
C ASP A 533 -14.35 14.70 -35.42
N LEU A 534 -15.23 14.65 -36.41
CA LEU A 534 -15.66 13.41 -37.05
C LEU A 534 -14.63 12.88 -38.06
N CYS A 535 -13.48 13.55 -38.19
CA CYS A 535 -12.43 13.14 -39.11
C CYS A 535 -11.02 13.59 -38.69
N PRO A 536 -10.42 13.01 -37.64
CA PRO A 536 -8.99 13.06 -37.57
C PRO A 536 -8.50 12.13 -38.69
N GLN A 537 -8.01 12.70 -39.80
CA GLN A 537 -6.96 11.99 -40.52
C GLN A 537 -5.98 11.53 -39.45
N LEU A 538 -5.64 10.24 -39.41
CA LEU A 538 -4.63 9.73 -38.49
C LEU A 538 -3.38 10.60 -38.65
N ALA A 539 -3.27 11.64 -37.83
CA ALA A 539 -2.02 12.33 -37.62
C ALA A 539 -1.23 11.29 -36.84
N ASP A 540 -0.39 10.55 -37.56
CA ASP A 540 0.60 9.67 -36.97
C ASP A 540 1.40 10.49 -35.95
N GLY A 541 1.06 10.37 -34.67
CA GLY A 541 1.75 11.03 -33.57
C GLY A 541 0.96 12.09 -32.82
N GLY A 542 0.00 11.66 -31.99
CA GLY A 542 -0.32 12.32 -30.71
C GLY A 542 -0.66 13.81 -30.72
N GLN A 543 -1.03 14.39 -31.87
CA GLN A 543 -1.31 15.81 -31.96
C GLN A 543 -2.62 16.10 -31.21
N GLU A 544 -2.56 17.00 -30.23
CA GLU A 544 -3.76 17.44 -29.53
C GLU A 544 -4.77 18.03 -30.54
N PRO A 545 -6.08 17.84 -30.33
CA PRO A 545 -7.08 18.45 -31.20
C PRO A 545 -6.81 19.95 -31.34
N ALA A 546 -6.87 20.48 -32.56
CA ALA A 546 -6.57 21.88 -32.84
C ALA A 546 -7.34 22.81 -31.89
N ALA A 547 -6.68 23.79 -31.25
CA ALA A 547 -7.32 24.74 -30.33
C ALA A 547 -8.50 25.47 -31.03
N LEU A 548 -9.59 25.72 -30.30
CA LEU A 548 -10.70 26.51 -30.84
C LEU A 548 -10.27 27.96 -31.02
N GLY A 549 -10.63 28.54 -32.16
CA GLY A 549 -10.62 30.00 -32.30
C GLY A 549 -11.65 30.62 -31.35
N ALA A 550 -11.36 31.81 -30.81
CA ALA A 550 -12.30 32.54 -29.96
C ALA A 550 -13.65 32.83 -30.66
N ASP A 551 -13.64 32.82 -32.00
CA ASP A 551 -14.78 33.19 -32.85
C ASP A 551 -15.54 31.99 -33.45
N GLU A 552 -15.28 30.76 -32.98
CA GLU A 552 -15.92 29.56 -33.55
C GLU A 552 -17.39 29.46 -33.11
N LYS A 553 -18.32 29.71 -34.03
CA LYS A 553 -19.78 29.63 -33.82
C LYS A 553 -20.30 28.19 -33.75
N PRO A 554 -21.38 27.92 -32.97
CA PRO A 554 -22.09 26.64 -32.99
C PRO A 554 -22.61 26.31 -34.38
N GLY A 555 -22.61 25.03 -34.75
CA GLY A 555 -23.08 24.59 -36.06
C GLY A 555 -22.45 23.30 -36.56
N VAL A 556 -22.65 23.05 -37.86
CA VAL A 556 -22.14 21.88 -38.58
C VAL A 556 -21.26 22.32 -39.74
N GLU A 557 -20.05 21.76 -39.82
CA GLU A 557 -19.13 21.98 -40.94
C GLU A 557 -19.00 20.68 -41.75
N PHE A 558 -19.17 20.76 -43.06
CA PHE A 558 -19.12 19.62 -43.98
C PHE A 558 -17.72 19.38 -44.54
N ARG A 559 -17.43 18.13 -44.89
CA ARG A 559 -16.24 17.78 -45.64
C ARG A 559 -16.41 18.23 -47.09
N PRO A 560 -15.41 18.90 -47.68
CA PRO A 560 -15.42 19.12 -49.12
C PRO A 560 -15.42 17.75 -49.81
N LYS A 561 -16.35 17.51 -50.74
CA LYS A 561 -16.32 16.32 -51.61
C LYS A 561 -14.94 16.28 -52.25
N HIS A 562 -14.10 15.32 -51.85
CA HIS A 562 -12.85 15.08 -52.57
C HIS A 562 -13.22 14.71 -54.00
N ALA A 563 -12.97 15.62 -54.95
CA ALA A 563 -13.03 15.31 -56.36
C ALA A 563 -12.10 14.11 -56.59
N SER A 564 -12.67 12.98 -56.98
CA SER A 564 -11.92 11.76 -57.28
C SER A 564 -10.76 12.10 -58.20
N THR A 565 -9.57 11.65 -57.84
CA THR A 565 -8.32 11.81 -58.58
C THR A 565 -8.46 11.34 -60.02
N GLY A 566 -8.78 12.28 -60.93
CA GLY A 566 -8.98 12.03 -62.35
C GLY A 566 -9.07 13.31 -63.18
N ALA A 567 -7.92 13.95 -63.40
CA ALA A 567 -7.61 14.93 -64.45
C ALA A 567 -8.25 16.34 -64.41
N PRO A 568 -7.60 17.37 -65.01
CA PRO A 568 -7.89 18.76 -64.75
C PRO A 568 -8.85 19.37 -65.77
N ALA A 569 -9.95 19.94 -65.29
CA ALA A 569 -10.57 21.10 -65.91
C ALA A 569 -11.24 21.90 -64.79
N GLN A 570 -10.65 23.06 -64.48
CA GLN A 570 -11.20 24.05 -63.57
C GLN A 570 -12.56 24.54 -64.10
N ALA A 571 -13.64 23.92 -63.66
CA ALA A 571 -14.91 24.59 -63.54
C ALA A 571 -15.00 25.13 -62.10
N LYS A 572 -15.14 26.46 -61.98
CA LYS A 572 -15.66 27.10 -60.76
C LYS A 572 -17.07 26.56 -60.52
N HIS A 573 -17.17 25.40 -59.90
CA HIS A 573 -18.42 24.97 -59.31
C HIS A 573 -18.38 25.42 -57.86
N ASP A 574 -19.35 26.26 -57.50
CA ASP A 574 -19.68 26.65 -56.14
C ASP A 574 -19.56 25.45 -55.21
N SER A 575 -18.46 25.40 -54.46
CA SER A 575 -18.30 24.51 -53.31
C SER A 575 -18.94 25.15 -52.08
N ASP A 576 -20.09 25.80 -52.27
CA ASP A 576 -20.95 26.31 -51.22
C ASP A 576 -21.72 25.13 -50.61
N LEU A 577 -21.00 24.21 -49.97
CA LEU A 577 -21.65 23.51 -48.86
C LEU A 577 -21.65 24.53 -47.72
N PRO A 578 -22.80 25.16 -47.41
CA PRO A 578 -22.84 26.23 -46.45
C PRO A 578 -22.39 25.71 -45.10
N ARG A 579 -21.53 26.46 -44.43
CA ARG A 579 -21.39 26.36 -42.98
C ARG A 579 -22.78 26.68 -42.42
N MET A 580 -23.42 25.69 -41.80
CA MET A 580 -24.70 25.90 -41.14
C MET A 580 -24.43 26.52 -39.77
N ASP A 581 -24.03 27.79 -39.80
CA ASP A 581 -23.90 28.60 -38.60
C ASP A 581 -25.26 28.62 -37.90
N ASP A 582 -25.26 28.33 -36.60
CA ASP A 582 -26.43 28.32 -35.73
C ASP A 582 -27.44 27.17 -35.90
N ALA A 583 -27.15 26.14 -36.70
CA ALA A 583 -27.99 24.93 -36.75
C ALA A 583 -27.88 24.12 -35.44
N GLU A 584 -29.01 23.71 -34.88
CA GLU A 584 -29.05 22.88 -33.70
C GLU A 584 -28.99 21.39 -34.07
N VAL A 585 -27.96 20.68 -33.59
CA VAL A 585 -27.87 19.22 -33.80
C VAL A 585 -28.86 18.47 -32.91
N LEU A 586 -29.93 17.91 -33.46
CA LEU A 586 -30.95 17.19 -32.68
C LEU A 586 -30.53 15.75 -32.34
N SER A 587 -29.98 15.02 -33.33
CA SER A 587 -29.50 13.65 -33.13
C SER A 587 -28.46 13.27 -34.18
N ALA A 588 -27.61 12.29 -33.86
CA ALA A 588 -26.66 11.71 -34.81
C ALA A 588 -26.40 10.25 -34.46
N ASP A 589 -26.38 9.36 -35.44
CA ASP A 589 -26.14 7.93 -35.21
C ASP A 589 -25.12 7.39 -36.22
N ILE A 590 -24.01 6.86 -35.71
CA ILE A 590 -22.93 6.35 -36.56
C ILE A 590 -23.31 5.05 -37.28
N ALA A 591 -24.23 4.27 -36.71
CA ALA A 591 -24.64 2.99 -37.28
C ALA A 591 -25.54 3.19 -38.50
N THR A 592 -26.39 4.22 -38.49
CA THR A 592 -27.25 4.58 -39.62
C THR A 592 -26.59 5.58 -40.57
N GLY A 593 -25.58 6.32 -40.11
CA GLY A 593 -24.98 7.43 -40.85
C GLY A 593 -25.88 8.68 -40.90
N GLU A 594 -26.92 8.75 -40.07
CA GLU A 594 -27.92 9.82 -40.10
C GLU A 594 -27.59 10.92 -39.07
N LEU A 595 -27.57 12.17 -39.54
CA LEU A 595 -27.46 13.38 -38.72
C LEU A 595 -28.75 14.20 -38.89
N THR A 596 -29.44 14.50 -37.79
CA THR A 596 -30.65 15.35 -37.81
C THR A 596 -30.32 16.71 -37.19
N VAL A 597 -30.60 17.79 -37.91
CA VAL A 597 -30.37 19.18 -37.46
C VAL A 597 -31.63 20.02 -37.61
N ASP A 598 -31.83 20.99 -36.72
CA ASP A 598 -32.87 22.01 -36.82
C ASP A 598 -32.22 23.37 -37.16
N PRO A 599 -32.38 23.87 -38.39
CA PRO A 599 -31.94 25.21 -38.74
C PRO A 599 -32.84 26.23 -38.03
N LYS A 600 -32.24 27.18 -37.30
CA LYS A 600 -32.96 28.21 -36.54
C LYS A 600 -33.86 29.14 -37.37
N ASP A 601 -33.79 29.08 -38.70
CA ASP A 601 -34.63 29.84 -39.61
C ASP A 601 -36.07 29.31 -39.71
N GLY A 602 -36.39 28.21 -39.02
CA GLY A 602 -37.74 27.64 -38.98
C GLY A 602 -38.07 26.78 -40.19
N ALA A 603 -37.07 26.35 -40.97
CA ALA A 603 -37.27 25.48 -42.12
C ALA A 603 -37.62 24.01 -41.75
N GLY A 604 -37.69 23.67 -40.46
CA GLY A 604 -37.97 22.33 -39.96
C GLY A 604 -36.76 21.41 -39.97
N GLU A 605 -36.90 20.21 -39.43
CA GLU A 605 -35.79 19.26 -39.25
C GLU A 605 -35.19 18.79 -40.59
N TRP A 606 -33.86 18.85 -40.70
CA TRP A 606 -33.09 18.38 -41.84
C TRP A 606 -32.35 17.08 -41.49
N ARG A 607 -32.33 16.14 -42.44
CA ARG A 607 -31.55 14.90 -42.35
C ARG A 607 -30.38 14.95 -43.32
N ILE A 608 -29.18 14.80 -42.79
CA ILE A 608 -27.92 14.88 -43.52
C ILE A 608 -27.07 13.64 -43.27
N ASP A 609 -26.15 13.36 -44.20
CA ASP A 609 -25.21 12.25 -44.08
C ASP A 609 -24.08 12.60 -43.10
N LEU A 610 -24.00 11.87 -41.99
CA LEU A 610 -22.99 12.06 -40.96
C LEU A 610 -21.56 11.85 -41.49
N PHE A 611 -21.36 10.99 -42.49
CA PHE A 611 -20.04 10.72 -43.07
C PHE A 611 -19.52 11.89 -43.92
N SER A 612 -20.42 12.76 -44.36
CA SER A 612 -20.09 14.02 -45.02
C SER A 612 -19.77 15.15 -44.04
N THR A 613 -19.91 14.94 -42.73
CA THR A 613 -19.67 15.95 -41.70
C THR A 613 -18.23 15.90 -41.20
N ARG A 614 -17.62 17.07 -41.01
CA ARG A 614 -16.27 17.24 -40.46
C ARG A 614 -16.30 17.56 -38.97
N PHE A 615 -17.10 18.55 -38.57
CA PHE A 615 -17.20 18.96 -37.18
C PHE A 615 -18.66 19.13 -36.75
N LEU A 616 -18.93 18.75 -35.51
CA LEU A 616 -20.13 19.16 -34.76
C LEU A 616 -19.69 20.15 -33.69
N VAL A 617 -20.19 21.38 -33.71
CA VAL A 617 -19.88 22.43 -32.73
C VAL A 617 -21.15 22.76 -31.95
N PHE A 618 -21.10 22.65 -30.63
CA PHE A 618 -22.25 22.83 -29.74
C PHE A 618 -22.22 24.20 -29.07
N PRO A 619 -23.38 24.79 -28.75
CA PRO A 619 -23.45 26.06 -28.07
C PRO A 619 -22.79 26.00 -26.68
N PRO A 620 -22.12 27.07 -26.24
CA PRO A 620 -21.58 27.13 -24.88
C PRO A 620 -22.73 27.02 -23.88
N ALA A 621 -22.62 26.08 -22.94
CA ALA A 621 -23.55 26.03 -21.82
C ALA A 621 -23.38 27.31 -20.97
N ALA A 622 -24.49 27.88 -20.48
CA ALA A 622 -24.44 28.95 -19.49
C ALA A 622 -23.52 28.49 -18.35
N ALA A 623 -22.44 29.24 -18.11
CA ALA A 623 -21.31 28.83 -17.29
C ALA A 623 -21.77 28.27 -15.93
N THR A 624 -21.95 26.96 -15.88
CA THR A 624 -22.11 26.23 -14.63
C THR A 624 -20.71 26.03 -14.08
N ASN A 625 -20.55 26.18 -12.77
CA ASN A 625 -19.28 26.11 -12.03
C ASN A 625 -18.57 24.74 -12.23
N MET A 626 -17.94 24.54 -13.40
CA MET A 626 -17.39 23.25 -13.83
C MET A 626 -15.88 23.14 -13.67
N ALA A 627 -15.21 24.20 -13.20
CA ALA A 627 -13.82 24.13 -12.80
C ALA A 627 -13.71 23.61 -11.36
N ARG A 628 -14.11 22.36 -11.11
CA ARG A 628 -13.53 21.62 -9.98
C ARG A 628 -12.14 21.22 -10.42
N GLU A 629 -11.12 21.62 -9.67
CA GLU A 629 -9.78 21.06 -9.81
C GLU A 629 -9.91 19.54 -9.70
N ARG A 630 -9.61 18.85 -10.79
CA ARG A 630 -9.62 17.39 -10.82
C ARG A 630 -8.26 16.93 -10.36
N GLU A 631 -8.29 16.17 -9.27
CA GLU A 631 -7.11 15.80 -8.51
C GLU A 631 -6.32 14.63 -9.13
N TRP A 632 -6.89 13.91 -10.10
CA TRP A 632 -6.31 12.68 -10.64
C TRP A 632 -6.16 12.72 -12.15
N VAL A 633 -5.11 12.06 -12.64
CA VAL A 633 -4.81 11.79 -14.04
C VAL A 633 -4.92 10.29 -14.26
N LEU A 634 -5.95 9.86 -14.99
CA LEU A 634 -6.16 8.49 -15.40
C LEU A 634 -5.52 8.26 -16.77
N ARG A 635 -4.62 7.27 -16.85
CA ARG A 635 -3.95 6.86 -18.09
C ARG A 635 -4.49 5.51 -18.55
N LEU A 636 -4.89 5.42 -19.82
CA LEU A 636 -5.32 4.16 -20.43
C LEU A 636 -4.15 3.43 -21.08
N ARG A 637 -4.21 2.08 -21.12
CA ARG A 637 -3.17 1.24 -21.73
C ARG A 637 -3.03 1.43 -23.23
N GLN A 638 -4.12 1.78 -23.91
CA GLN A 638 -4.13 2.06 -25.35
C GLN A 638 -3.64 3.47 -25.69
N GLY A 639 -3.20 4.25 -24.70
CA GLY A 639 -3.02 5.69 -24.83
C GLY A 639 -4.32 6.44 -24.53
N GLY A 640 -4.19 7.68 -24.07
CA GLY A 640 -5.28 8.48 -23.53
C GLY A 640 -5.02 8.83 -22.07
N CYS A 641 -5.26 10.09 -21.73
CA CYS A 641 -4.96 10.68 -20.45
C CYS A 641 -6.14 11.57 -20.06
N PHE A 642 -6.74 11.34 -18.90
CA PHE A 642 -7.97 12.01 -18.48
C PHE A 642 -7.79 12.61 -17.10
N SER A 643 -8.11 13.88 -16.94
CA SER A 643 -8.26 14.46 -15.61
C SER A 643 -9.61 14.00 -15.03
N VAL A 644 -9.59 13.36 -13.87
CA VAL A 644 -10.76 12.73 -13.24
C VAL A 644 -10.81 13.01 -11.74
N THR A 645 -11.98 12.83 -11.13
CA THR A 645 -12.13 12.71 -9.68
C THR A 645 -12.39 11.25 -9.35
N LEU A 646 -11.42 10.58 -8.73
CA LEU A 646 -11.55 9.16 -8.40
C LEU A 646 -12.62 8.96 -7.31
N THR A 647 -13.61 8.10 -7.57
CA THR A 647 -14.72 7.84 -6.62
C THR A 647 -14.62 6.48 -5.95
N ALA A 648 -14.10 5.47 -6.66
CA ALA A 648 -13.81 4.16 -6.09
C ALA A 648 -12.75 3.41 -6.90
N ILE A 649 -11.97 2.56 -6.24
CA ILE A 649 -11.10 1.56 -6.87
C ILE A 649 -11.56 0.18 -6.39
N ALA A 650 -11.80 -0.74 -7.33
CA ALA A 650 -12.07 -2.15 -7.08
C ALA A 650 -11.03 -3.01 -7.82
N ALA A 651 -11.06 -4.33 -7.57
CA ALA A 651 -10.10 -5.26 -8.17
C ALA A 651 -10.19 -5.33 -9.70
N ASP A 652 -11.39 -5.25 -10.25
CA ASP A 652 -11.69 -5.42 -11.68
C ASP A 652 -12.16 -4.12 -12.35
N GLN A 653 -12.44 -3.08 -11.58
CA GLN A 653 -13.03 -1.83 -12.05
C GLN A 653 -12.51 -0.61 -11.28
N LEU A 654 -12.56 0.55 -11.93
CA LEU A 654 -12.21 1.83 -11.36
C LEU A 654 -13.32 2.82 -11.71
N SER A 655 -13.92 3.45 -10.69
CA SER A 655 -14.98 4.43 -10.86
C SER A 655 -14.43 5.83 -10.65
N ALA A 656 -14.73 6.73 -11.58
CA ALA A 656 -14.33 8.12 -11.50
C ALA A 656 -15.41 9.05 -12.05
N GLU A 657 -15.46 10.28 -11.56
CA GLU A 657 -16.19 11.36 -12.18
C GLU A 657 -15.31 11.98 -13.27
N MET A 658 -15.78 11.95 -14.50
CA MET A 658 -15.13 12.55 -15.67
C MET A 658 -16.15 13.42 -16.38
N ALA A 659 -15.84 14.69 -16.56
CA ALA A 659 -16.75 15.63 -17.20
C ALA A 659 -18.16 15.60 -16.59
N GLY A 660 -18.29 15.68 -15.26
CA GLY A 660 -19.59 15.67 -14.57
C GLY A 660 -20.41 14.39 -14.70
N ALA A 661 -19.89 13.34 -15.34
CA ALA A 661 -20.51 12.03 -15.46
C ALA A 661 -19.71 11.00 -14.66
N GLN A 662 -20.42 10.07 -14.02
CA GLN A 662 -19.78 8.93 -13.37
C GLN A 662 -19.46 7.86 -14.41
N VAL A 663 -18.20 7.44 -14.46
CA VAL A 663 -17.67 6.49 -15.44
C VAL A 663 -16.99 5.36 -14.71
N THR A 664 -17.24 4.13 -15.16
CA THR A 664 -16.60 2.93 -14.63
C THR A 664 -15.69 2.33 -15.69
N PHE A 665 -14.40 2.26 -15.40
CA PHE A 665 -13.37 1.72 -16.27
C PHE A 665 -13.00 0.30 -15.80
N PRO A 666 -13.02 -0.72 -16.67
CA PRO A 666 -12.41 -2.00 -16.37
C PRO A 666 -10.92 -1.81 -16.02
N ALA A 667 -10.46 -2.42 -14.92
CA ALA A 667 -9.08 -2.29 -14.46
C ALA A 667 -8.05 -2.68 -15.55
N ARG A 668 -8.39 -3.67 -16.40
CA ARG A 668 -7.57 -4.12 -17.53
C ARG A 668 -7.26 -3.05 -18.59
N ILE A 669 -8.10 -2.01 -18.72
CA ILE A 669 -7.85 -0.93 -19.70
C ILE A 669 -7.09 0.25 -19.09
N VAL A 670 -7.01 0.32 -17.77
CA VAL A 670 -6.30 1.36 -17.03
C VAL A 670 -4.83 0.96 -16.90
N ALA A 671 -3.93 1.88 -17.25
CA ALA A 671 -2.48 1.71 -17.09
C ALA A 671 -2.04 2.19 -15.70
N ALA A 672 -2.45 3.40 -15.34
CA ALA A 672 -2.17 4.02 -14.05
C ALA A 672 -3.20 5.11 -13.75
N VAL A 673 -3.37 5.41 -12.47
CA VAL A 673 -4.04 6.62 -11.99
C VAL A 673 -3.08 7.36 -11.07
N GLU A 674 -2.76 8.61 -11.39
CA GLU A 674 -1.76 9.43 -10.73
C GLU A 674 -2.41 10.69 -10.18
N ARG A 675 -2.09 11.10 -8.95
CA ARG A 675 -2.57 12.38 -8.42
C ARG A 675 -1.81 13.53 -9.08
N THR A 676 -2.49 14.57 -9.57
CA THR A 676 -1.85 15.82 -9.98
C THR A 676 -1.21 16.47 -8.75
N LYS A 677 0.10 16.69 -8.80
CA LYS A 677 0.86 17.33 -7.73
C LYS A 677 0.57 18.81 -7.59
#